data_AF-A0A1S9RF93-F1
#
_entry.id   AF-A0A1S9RF93-F1
#
_cell.length_a   1.000
_cell.length_b   1.000
_cell.length_c   1.000
_cell.angle_alpha   90.00
_cell.angle_beta   90.00
_cell.angle_gamma   90.00
#
_symmetry.space_group_name_H-M   'P 1'
#
loop_
_entity.id
_entity.type
_entity.pdbx_description
1 polymer ?
#
loop_
_entity_poly.entity_id
_entity_poly.type
_entity_poly.pdbx_seq_one_letter_code
_entity_poly.pdbx_strand_id
1 'polypeptide(L)'
;MRPAIIARAYPAARALQWSSAGRVYHPSSSLSRAALLGRISPVCVRSLSSIRSGHIKLDQNEGILYVNNIFPQRLQWLLRGPLSNIQPLEGILRRINNPGLAASDPITIAQRALPTSLGLEIKEVIPRYKEGGAFIKYARKPDMNDEDIRAAVQDHLSKNPIKPWYNPFQTAEVDLVQGRPWIEDLARIPSQSVKVEFLPDSTEGRAVELTQEALYTLFRPFGKLLDIQSQPSDSKVEPRYATLRFSRPRFAVMARNCMHGYVVGEAEGGGKAGTRFKINYERKIKLSMIKDWIVNHPRIVIPAIAALVAAITVIIFDPVRTFFIKIKVKSSLHTDDNPVIQWVRRQVSKANRMYFGSRRTDPRGLAAIWEDRQNDISQLQAWLTETVETFIVIHGPRGSGKRELVLEQALKEHKYKVVIDCKQLQDARGDTAKISRAAAQVGYRPIFSWMNSISSFIDLAAQGMIGTKAGFSETLDAQLSKIWQNTAVAMKRVALEGRTKQDKDATLSDDEYLEAHPEKRPVVVIDNFVYDSEGDIVLDKLTEWAAGLTTANIAHVIFLTTDSSFSKPLSKALPNQVFRTIGLGDCSLEVGRRFVMSHLDTEADGGADSHKEKPSRNLAGLDDCIKVLGGRITDLEFMAHRIEAGETPQAAVDRIVDQSASEIMKIFILGTDTVTPQWTREQAWHLIKSLAHAKDGALLYNKVLLSDLFKDNGEATLRALEQAELISVGSVKGFPRWIKPGKPVYQAAFQRLIENKTLEGRLDLMILGQLIGQENKSISKYEDELQVLGSLPKHPRELTSRIEWLLRKIQGSQSKILKYEHDSAALTKMLQSEK
;
A
#
# COMPACT_ATOMS: atom_id res chain seq x y z
N MET A 1 -23.96 -47.34 -19.21
CA MET A 1 -23.53 -47.68 -17.84
C MET A 1 -23.14 -46.39 -17.13
N ARG A 2 -23.60 -46.24 -15.89
CA ARG A 2 -23.57 -45.05 -15.03
C ARG A 2 -22.18 -44.40 -14.89
N PRO A 3 -22.06 -43.06 -14.80
CA PRO A 3 -20.97 -42.45 -14.04
C PRO A 3 -21.33 -42.45 -12.55
N ALA A 4 -20.45 -43.04 -11.75
CA ALA A 4 -20.54 -43.06 -10.30
C ALA A 4 -20.24 -41.68 -9.73
N ILE A 5 -21.18 -41.17 -8.94
CA ILE A 5 -21.04 -39.98 -8.10
C ILE A 5 -20.23 -40.40 -6.87
N ILE A 6 -19.03 -39.84 -6.69
CA ILE A 6 -18.31 -39.87 -5.42
C ILE A 6 -18.23 -38.43 -4.91
N ALA A 7 -19.02 -38.17 -3.88
CA ALA A 7 -19.02 -36.95 -3.09
C ALA A 7 -17.76 -36.90 -2.21
N ARG A 8 -17.08 -35.74 -2.17
CA ARG A 8 -16.20 -35.38 -1.05
C ARG A 8 -16.37 -33.90 -0.71
N ALA A 9 -16.46 -33.66 0.58
CA ALA A 9 -16.98 -32.46 1.22
C ALA A 9 -16.07 -31.23 1.11
N TYR A 10 -16.69 -30.06 0.97
CA TYR A 10 -16.10 -28.75 1.25
C TYR A 10 -16.29 -28.39 2.73
N PRO A 11 -15.30 -27.81 3.43
CA PRO A 11 -15.51 -27.24 4.75
C PRO A 11 -16.15 -25.84 4.62
N ALA A 12 -17.32 -25.70 5.23
CA ALA A 12 -18.10 -24.47 5.26
C ALA A 12 -17.51 -23.41 6.21
N ALA A 13 -17.68 -22.15 5.82
CA ALA A 13 -17.32 -20.95 6.55
C ALA A 13 -18.03 -20.83 7.91
N ARG A 14 -17.26 -20.50 8.95
CA ARG A 14 -17.76 -20.18 10.30
C ARG A 14 -18.31 -18.75 10.31
N ALA A 15 -19.63 -18.62 10.35
CA ALA A 15 -20.34 -17.42 10.78
C ALA A 15 -20.60 -17.50 12.29
N LEU A 16 -20.21 -16.47 13.04
CA LEU A 16 -20.49 -16.32 14.47
C LEU A 16 -21.90 -15.73 14.64
N GLN A 17 -22.88 -16.58 14.97
CA GLN A 17 -24.16 -16.20 15.56
C GLN A 17 -23.98 -15.98 17.07
N TRP A 18 -24.55 -14.90 17.60
CA TRP A 18 -24.80 -14.74 19.04
C TRP A 18 -26.30 -14.92 19.28
N SER A 19 -26.62 -15.91 20.10
CA SER A 19 -27.97 -16.31 20.52
C SER A 19 -28.53 -15.39 21.60
N SER A 20 -29.81 -15.04 21.45
CA SER A 20 -30.66 -14.42 22.45
C SER A 20 -31.12 -15.45 23.50
N ALA A 21 -30.84 -15.20 24.78
CA ALA A 21 -31.50 -15.85 25.89
C ALA A 21 -32.56 -14.89 26.46
N GLY A 22 -33.80 -15.35 26.47
CA GLY A 22 -34.96 -14.57 26.92
C GLY A 22 -35.14 -14.57 28.44
N ARG A 23 -35.94 -13.60 28.90
CA ARG A 23 -36.81 -13.80 30.06
C ARG A 23 -38.09 -12.99 29.87
N VAL A 24 -39.18 -13.74 29.81
CA VAL A 24 -40.59 -13.32 29.67
C VAL A 24 -41.10 -12.77 30.99
N TYR A 25 -41.90 -11.71 30.96
CA TYR A 25 -42.98 -11.49 31.93
C TYR A 25 -44.17 -10.79 31.26
N HIS A 26 -45.31 -11.47 31.26
CA HIS A 26 -46.64 -10.92 30.96
C HIS A 26 -47.27 -10.27 32.22
N PRO A 27 -48.31 -9.44 32.06
CA PRO A 27 -48.77 -8.46 33.03
C PRO A 27 -49.91 -8.98 33.93
N SER A 28 -50.02 -8.45 35.15
CA SER A 28 -51.30 -8.42 35.87
C SER A 28 -51.39 -7.29 36.91
N SER A 29 -52.54 -6.62 36.85
CA SER A 29 -53.32 -5.98 37.92
C SER A 29 -52.71 -4.90 38.83
N SER A 30 -53.18 -3.67 38.57
CA SER A 30 -53.83 -2.73 39.50
C SER A 30 -53.26 -2.55 40.91
N LEU A 31 -52.84 -1.31 41.21
CA LEU A 31 -53.37 -0.51 42.32
C LEU A 31 -52.83 0.93 42.20
N SER A 32 -53.75 1.86 41.93
CA SER A 32 -53.89 3.18 42.56
C SER A 32 -52.64 4.01 42.85
N ARG A 33 -52.43 5.05 42.03
CA ARG A 33 -51.84 6.36 42.39
C ARG A 33 -51.92 7.26 41.14
N ALA A 34 -53.07 7.84 40.78
CA ALA A 34 -53.64 9.02 41.44
C ALA A 34 -52.72 9.65 42.49
N ALA A 35 -51.53 10.10 42.08
CA ALA A 35 -50.71 11.11 42.73
C ALA A 35 -49.35 11.15 42.03
N LEU A 36 -49.28 11.86 40.90
CA LEU A 36 -48.09 12.55 40.37
C LEU A 36 -48.40 13.30 39.04
N LEU A 37 -49.65 13.75 38.86
CA LEU A 37 -49.93 14.94 38.05
C LEU A 37 -49.52 16.17 38.88
N GLY A 38 -48.20 16.34 39.02
CA GLY A 38 -47.61 17.53 39.61
C GLY A 38 -47.62 18.67 38.61
N ARG A 39 -48.69 19.49 38.67
CA ARG A 39 -48.79 20.85 38.10
C ARG A 39 -48.21 21.04 36.69
N ILE A 40 -48.92 20.55 35.68
CA ILE A 40 -48.81 21.11 34.33
C ILE A 40 -49.65 22.39 34.30
N SER A 41 -49.02 23.55 34.12
CA SER A 41 -49.72 24.83 34.01
C SER A 41 -50.75 24.79 32.87
N PRO A 42 -51.94 25.41 33.02
CA PRO A 42 -53.00 25.39 32.00
C PRO A 42 -52.58 25.97 30.64
N VAL A 43 -51.49 26.75 30.61
CA VAL A 43 -50.87 27.33 29.41
C VAL A 43 -50.14 26.29 28.55
N CYS A 44 -49.54 25.26 29.15
CA CYS A 44 -48.77 24.23 28.43
C CYS A 44 -49.70 23.27 27.65
N VAL A 45 -50.91 23.03 28.15
CA VAL A 45 -51.96 22.24 27.48
C VAL A 45 -52.48 22.95 26.22
N ARG A 46 -52.50 24.30 26.19
CA ARG A 46 -52.99 25.08 25.04
C ARG A 46 -51.98 25.13 23.89
N SER A 47 -50.67 25.26 24.17
CA SER A 47 -49.60 25.23 23.16
C SER A 47 -49.57 23.94 22.31
N LEU A 48 -49.96 22.81 22.88
CA LEU A 48 -50.05 21.54 22.15
C LEU A 48 -51.27 21.47 21.20
N SER A 49 -52.33 22.25 21.46
CA SER A 49 -53.53 22.26 20.63
C SER A 49 -53.34 23.06 19.34
N SER A 50 -52.64 24.20 19.41
CA SER A 50 -52.33 25.07 18.27
C SER A 50 -51.30 24.45 17.32
N ILE A 51 -50.34 23.67 17.84
CA ILE A 51 -49.41 22.87 17.04
C ILE A 51 -50.15 21.75 16.29
N ARG A 52 -51.14 21.09 16.93
CA ARG A 52 -51.93 20.02 16.29
C ARG A 52 -52.91 20.54 15.24
N SER A 53 -53.48 21.74 15.41
CA SER A 53 -54.38 22.36 14.41
C SER A 53 -53.64 23.07 13.27
N GLY A 54 -52.34 23.32 13.40
CA GLY A 54 -51.52 24.05 12.43
C GLY A 54 -51.84 25.55 12.30
N HIS A 55 -52.87 26.04 13.01
CA HIS A 55 -53.31 27.43 13.01
C HIS A 55 -53.67 27.88 14.43
N ILE A 56 -53.47 29.18 14.69
CA ILE A 56 -53.83 29.83 15.95
C ILE A 56 -55.29 30.31 15.82
N LYS A 57 -56.19 29.81 16.68
CA LYS A 57 -57.58 30.29 16.75
C LYS A 57 -57.62 31.63 17.48
N LEU A 58 -58.34 32.60 16.94
CA LEU A 58 -58.53 33.95 17.48
C LEU A 58 -59.99 34.13 17.91
N ASP A 59 -60.21 34.57 19.15
CA ASP A 59 -61.51 35.04 19.65
C ASP A 59 -61.66 36.56 19.42
N GLN A 60 -62.89 37.10 19.48
CA GLN A 60 -63.20 38.50 19.10
C GLN A 60 -62.35 39.57 19.83
N ASN A 61 -61.90 39.29 21.05
CA ASN A 61 -61.09 40.20 21.88
C ASN A 61 -59.62 39.75 22.02
N GLU A 62 -59.06 39.10 21.00
CA GLU A 62 -57.68 38.62 21.01
C GLU A 62 -56.90 39.09 19.77
N GLY A 63 -55.60 39.31 19.95
CA GLY A 63 -54.66 39.64 18.88
C GLY A 63 -53.39 38.78 18.92
N ILE A 64 -52.61 38.78 17.83
CA ILE A 64 -51.35 38.05 17.73
C ILE A 64 -50.21 38.99 17.31
N LEU A 65 -49.12 38.96 18.06
CA LEU A 65 -47.84 39.59 17.71
C LEU A 65 -46.81 38.51 17.38
N TYR A 66 -45.94 38.77 16.41
CA TYR A 66 -44.78 37.92 16.13
C TYR A 66 -43.51 38.64 16.54
N VAL A 67 -42.73 38.00 17.41
CA VAL A 67 -41.41 38.49 17.83
C VAL A 67 -40.34 37.72 17.07
N ASN A 68 -39.52 38.44 16.32
CA ASN A 68 -38.48 37.88 15.48
C ASN A 68 -37.10 38.01 16.14
N ASN A 69 -36.15 37.19 15.69
CA ASN A 69 -34.75 37.22 16.11
C ASN A 69 -34.55 36.99 17.61
N ILE A 70 -35.23 36.01 18.20
CA ILE A 70 -35.04 35.55 19.58
C ILE A 70 -34.12 34.31 19.63
N PHE A 71 -34.22 33.40 18.65
CA PHE A 71 -33.49 32.12 18.62
C PHE A 71 -32.52 32.01 17.43
N PRO A 72 -31.38 31.30 17.57
CA PRO A 72 -30.36 31.26 16.53
C PRO A 72 -30.78 30.43 15.31
N GLN A 73 -30.93 31.09 14.17
CA GLN A 73 -31.28 30.43 12.89
C GLN A 73 -30.12 29.61 12.28
N ARG A 74 -28.87 30.05 12.46
CA ARG A 74 -27.67 29.43 11.82
C ARG A 74 -27.10 28.22 12.56
N LEU A 75 -27.40 28.06 13.85
CA LEU A 75 -26.91 26.95 14.69
C LEU A 75 -27.81 25.70 14.63
N GLN A 76 -28.83 25.69 13.77
CA GLN A 76 -29.78 24.57 13.67
C GLN A 76 -29.16 23.26 13.17
N TRP A 77 -28.05 23.31 12.43
CA TRP A 77 -27.33 22.10 12.01
C TRP A 77 -26.65 21.39 13.19
N LEU A 78 -26.19 22.16 14.19
CA LEU A 78 -25.64 21.64 15.45
C LEU A 78 -26.74 20.93 16.27
N LEU A 79 -27.99 21.39 16.14
CA LEU A 79 -29.18 20.85 16.80
C LEU A 79 -29.82 19.68 16.04
N ARG A 80 -29.37 19.35 14.82
CA ARG A 80 -29.94 18.29 13.94
C ARG A 80 -28.99 17.12 13.66
N GLY A 81 -27.80 17.09 14.27
CA GLY A 81 -26.90 15.95 14.17
C GLY A 81 -27.43 14.70 14.89
N PRO A 82 -26.78 13.52 14.73
CA PRO A 82 -27.16 12.25 15.35
C PRO A 82 -27.04 12.22 16.90
N LEU A 83 -26.81 13.38 17.52
CA LEU A 83 -26.73 13.60 18.98
C LEU A 83 -28.02 14.22 19.54
N SER A 84 -29.15 14.14 18.82
CA SER A 84 -30.44 14.77 19.18
C SER A 84 -31.15 14.22 20.42
N ASN A 85 -30.53 13.31 21.19
CA ASN A 85 -31.04 12.83 22.47
C ASN A 85 -30.65 13.72 23.66
N ILE A 86 -30.06 14.89 23.41
CA ILE A 86 -29.79 15.88 24.46
C ILE A 86 -31.02 16.77 24.59
N GLN A 87 -31.57 16.76 25.80
CA GLN A 87 -32.68 17.59 26.29
C GLN A 87 -32.60 19.04 25.78
N PRO A 88 -33.75 19.70 25.56
CA PRO A 88 -33.80 20.91 24.76
C PRO A 88 -33.03 22.04 25.44
N LEU A 89 -32.45 22.92 24.61
CA LEU A 89 -31.77 24.16 24.98
C LEU A 89 -32.52 25.00 26.05
N GLU A 90 -33.81 24.76 26.23
CA GLU A 90 -34.67 25.22 27.33
C GLU A 90 -34.02 25.12 28.71
N GLY A 91 -33.35 24.01 29.04
CA GLY A 91 -32.74 23.81 30.37
C GLY A 91 -31.50 24.69 30.63
N ILE A 92 -30.76 25.04 29.57
CA ILE A 92 -29.53 25.85 29.65
C ILE A 92 -29.87 27.35 29.60
N LEU A 93 -30.87 27.72 28.80
CA LEU A 93 -31.39 29.10 28.74
C LEU A 93 -32.05 29.54 30.05
N ARG A 94 -32.71 28.63 30.78
CA ARG A 94 -33.27 28.92 32.12
C ARG A 94 -32.27 29.45 33.15
N ARG A 95 -30.97 29.18 33.01
CA ARG A 95 -29.93 29.61 33.96
C ARG A 95 -29.38 31.02 33.68
N ILE A 96 -29.70 31.63 32.54
CA ILE A 96 -29.10 32.91 32.11
C ILE A 96 -30.20 33.98 32.12
N ASN A 97 -30.54 34.49 33.31
CA ASN A 97 -31.54 35.54 33.47
C ASN A 97 -30.87 36.94 33.49
N ASN A 98 -30.26 37.34 32.37
CA ASN A 98 -29.73 38.71 32.22
C ASN A 98 -30.80 39.64 31.63
N PRO A 99 -31.00 40.86 32.18
CA PRO A 99 -32.11 41.74 31.79
C PRO A 99 -32.01 42.28 30.34
N GLY A 100 -30.80 42.39 29.77
CA GLY A 100 -30.57 42.85 28.40
C GLY A 100 -30.39 41.75 27.34
N LEU A 101 -30.44 40.46 27.74
CA LEU A 101 -30.11 39.32 26.87
C LEU A 101 -31.35 38.44 26.64
N ALA A 102 -31.66 38.11 25.38
CA ALA A 102 -32.73 37.18 24.99
C ALA A 102 -32.29 35.72 25.22
N ALA A 103 -31.91 35.41 26.46
CA ALA A 103 -31.45 34.08 26.87
C ALA A 103 -32.45 33.37 27.80
N SER A 104 -33.64 33.94 28.03
CA SER A 104 -34.63 33.46 29.00
C SER A 104 -35.83 32.73 28.36
N ASP A 105 -36.72 32.16 29.18
CA ASP A 105 -37.91 31.41 28.71
C ASP A 105 -38.78 32.26 27.74
N PRO A 106 -39.39 31.66 26.70
CA PRO A 106 -40.22 32.39 25.72
C PRO A 106 -41.29 33.30 26.35
N ILE A 107 -41.85 32.88 27.49
CA ILE A 107 -42.85 33.64 28.26
C ILE A 107 -42.26 34.91 28.87
N THR A 108 -41.05 34.84 29.42
CA THR A 108 -40.35 36.01 29.99
C THR A 108 -39.94 36.99 28.90
N ILE A 109 -39.58 36.49 27.72
CA ILE A 109 -39.27 37.33 26.55
C ILE A 109 -40.54 38.03 26.05
N ALA A 110 -41.67 37.32 26.03
CA ALA A 110 -42.98 37.89 25.69
C ALA A 110 -43.43 38.99 26.69
N GLN A 111 -43.24 38.77 27.98
CA GLN A 111 -43.51 39.78 29.03
C GLN A 111 -42.60 41.01 28.92
N ARG A 112 -41.34 40.83 28.50
CA ARG A 112 -40.41 41.96 28.27
C ARG A 112 -40.71 42.71 26.98
N ALA A 113 -41.23 42.02 25.96
CA ALA A 113 -41.53 42.63 24.67
C ALA A 113 -42.74 43.57 24.75
N LEU A 114 -43.70 43.29 25.63
CA LEU A 114 -44.90 44.10 25.82
C LEU A 114 -44.69 45.19 26.91
N PRO A 115 -45.14 46.43 26.69
CA PRO A 115 -45.08 47.47 27.71
C PRO A 115 -46.10 47.19 28.83
N THR A 116 -45.65 47.28 30.08
CA THR A 116 -46.49 47.03 31.27
C THR A 116 -47.63 48.04 31.41
N SER A 117 -47.54 49.20 30.74
CA SER A 117 -48.53 50.28 30.76
C SER A 117 -49.84 49.95 30.05
N LEU A 118 -49.85 49.00 29.10
CA LEU A 118 -51.05 48.64 28.33
C LEU A 118 -51.95 47.60 29.03
N GLY A 119 -51.47 46.96 30.10
CA GLY A 119 -52.26 45.98 30.87
C GLY A 119 -52.77 44.79 30.04
N LEU A 120 -52.02 44.36 29.02
CA LEU A 120 -52.38 43.25 28.14
C LEU A 120 -52.14 41.90 28.83
N GLU A 121 -53.15 41.01 28.79
CA GLU A 121 -53.02 39.66 29.33
C GLU A 121 -52.48 38.69 28.26
N ILE A 122 -51.32 38.08 28.51
CA ILE A 122 -50.70 37.10 27.61
C ILE A 122 -51.39 35.75 27.80
N LYS A 123 -52.11 35.28 26.78
CA LYS A 123 -52.84 34.00 26.82
C LYS A 123 -52.00 32.80 26.40
N GLU A 124 -51.18 32.97 25.36
CA GLU A 124 -50.39 31.87 24.79
C GLU A 124 -49.11 32.40 24.13
N VAL A 125 -48.00 31.69 24.30
CA VAL A 125 -46.72 31.97 23.64
C VAL A 125 -46.27 30.72 22.89
N ILE A 126 -46.12 30.80 21.58
CA ILE A 126 -45.76 29.68 20.71
C ILE A 126 -44.36 29.93 20.12
N PRO A 127 -43.30 29.28 20.63
CA PRO A 127 -41.95 29.45 20.10
C PRO A 127 -41.77 28.76 18.74
N ARG A 128 -41.11 29.46 17.80
CA ARG A 128 -40.75 28.98 16.46
C ARG A 128 -39.23 28.91 16.31
N TYR A 129 -38.62 27.88 16.90
CA TYR A 129 -37.16 27.69 16.87
C TYR A 129 -36.58 27.62 15.44
N LYS A 130 -37.33 27.07 14.47
CA LYS A 130 -36.92 26.97 13.06
C LYS A 130 -36.79 28.33 12.37
N GLU A 131 -37.64 29.27 12.73
CA GLU A 131 -37.69 30.61 12.15
C GLU A 131 -37.00 31.65 13.05
N GLY A 132 -36.58 31.25 14.26
CA GLY A 132 -35.83 32.12 15.15
C GLY A 132 -36.69 33.10 15.94
N GLY A 133 -38.01 32.90 16.04
CA GLY A 133 -38.95 33.83 16.70
C GLY A 133 -40.03 33.14 17.53
N ALA A 134 -41.05 33.88 17.96
CA ALA A 134 -42.20 33.36 18.73
C ALA A 134 -43.48 34.14 18.44
N PHE A 135 -44.63 33.46 18.42
CA PHE A 135 -45.95 34.10 18.39
C PHE A 135 -46.44 34.36 19.82
N ILE A 136 -47.00 35.55 20.05
CA ILE A 136 -47.59 35.97 21.32
C ILE A 136 -49.07 36.26 21.07
N LYS A 137 -49.93 35.48 21.70
CA LYS A 137 -51.37 35.68 21.71
C LYS A 137 -51.75 36.47 22.96
N TYR A 138 -52.37 37.62 22.78
CA TYR A 138 -52.76 38.52 23.87
C TYR A 138 -54.25 38.83 23.83
N ALA A 139 -54.84 39.11 24.99
CA ALA A 139 -56.21 39.60 25.12
C ALA A 139 -56.22 41.12 25.19
N ARG A 140 -57.12 41.75 24.42
CA ARG A 140 -57.32 43.21 24.38
C ARG A 140 -58.53 43.62 25.21
N LYS A 141 -58.48 44.84 25.75
CA LYS A 141 -59.67 45.54 26.27
C LYS A 141 -60.48 46.08 25.09
N PRO A 142 -61.82 46.16 25.19
CA PRO A 142 -62.70 46.47 24.06
C PRO A 142 -62.47 47.86 23.41
N ASP A 143 -61.77 48.77 24.09
CA ASP A 143 -61.58 50.17 23.66
C ASP A 143 -60.24 50.43 22.91
N MET A 144 -59.43 49.40 22.64
CA MET A 144 -58.08 49.56 22.06
C MET A 144 -57.95 48.94 20.67
N ASN A 145 -57.33 49.68 19.74
CA ASN A 145 -57.03 49.21 18.38
C ASN A 145 -55.68 48.46 18.31
N ASP A 146 -55.58 47.46 17.41
CA ASP A 146 -54.38 46.62 17.28
C ASP A 146 -53.18 47.39 16.70
N GLU A 147 -53.44 48.44 15.90
CA GLU A 147 -52.41 49.31 15.33
C GLU A 147 -51.76 50.21 16.39
N ASP A 148 -52.55 50.71 17.34
CA ASP A 148 -52.04 51.50 18.47
C ASP A 148 -51.18 50.63 19.40
N ILE A 149 -51.59 49.37 19.59
CA ILE A 149 -50.81 48.36 20.33
C ILE A 149 -49.50 48.06 19.60
N ARG A 150 -49.54 47.88 18.27
CA ARG A 150 -48.34 47.67 17.44
C ARG A 150 -47.36 48.84 17.60
N ALA A 151 -47.83 50.08 17.47
CA ALA A 151 -46.99 51.27 17.60
C ALA A 151 -46.39 51.38 19.01
N ALA A 152 -47.20 51.20 20.05
CA ALA A 152 -46.75 51.27 21.44
C ALA A 152 -45.72 50.17 21.78
N VAL A 153 -45.86 48.97 21.23
CA VAL A 153 -44.89 47.86 21.42
C VAL A 153 -43.59 48.13 20.67
N GLN A 154 -43.66 48.69 19.45
CA GLN A 154 -42.47 49.07 18.68
C GLN A 154 -41.69 50.20 19.36
N ASP A 155 -42.39 51.21 19.89
CA ASP A 155 -41.80 52.31 20.66
C ASP A 155 -41.20 51.83 21.99
N HIS A 156 -41.81 50.83 22.62
CA HIS A 156 -41.25 50.22 23.82
C HIS A 156 -39.95 49.47 23.52
N LEU A 157 -39.90 48.70 22.43
CA LEU A 157 -38.71 47.92 22.04
C LEU A 157 -37.57 48.79 21.48
N SER A 158 -37.89 49.95 20.91
CA SER A 158 -36.87 50.93 20.49
C SER A 158 -36.16 51.55 21.71
N LYS A 159 -36.91 51.82 22.79
CA LYS A 159 -36.38 52.31 24.07
C LYS A 159 -35.68 51.21 24.88
N ASN A 160 -36.23 50.00 24.90
CA ASN A 160 -35.74 48.85 25.65
C ASN A 160 -35.38 47.67 24.71
N PRO A 161 -34.21 47.72 24.02
CA PRO A 161 -33.86 46.72 23.02
C PRO A 161 -33.54 45.36 23.64
N ILE A 162 -34.26 44.32 23.21
CA ILE A 162 -33.96 42.93 23.55
C ILE A 162 -32.86 42.42 22.60
N LYS A 163 -31.66 42.14 23.12
CA LYS A 163 -30.52 41.66 22.32
C LYS A 163 -30.33 40.14 22.44
N PRO A 164 -30.29 39.38 21.34
CA PRO A 164 -30.06 37.94 21.41
C PRO A 164 -28.64 37.61 21.85
N TRP A 165 -28.49 36.59 22.69
CA TRP A 165 -27.19 36.17 23.23
C TRP A 165 -26.18 35.76 22.14
N TYR A 166 -26.67 35.21 21.03
CA TYR A 166 -25.83 34.76 19.91
C TYR A 166 -25.44 35.90 18.96
N ASN A 167 -26.08 37.07 19.06
CA ASN A 167 -25.78 38.21 18.20
C ASN A 167 -26.12 39.55 18.87
N PRO A 168 -25.19 40.13 19.64
CA PRO A 168 -25.44 41.35 20.41
C PRO A 168 -25.58 42.62 19.56
N PHE A 169 -25.24 42.55 18.26
CA PHE A 169 -25.38 43.66 17.30
C PHE A 169 -26.76 43.72 16.64
N GLN A 170 -27.65 42.79 16.97
CA GLN A 170 -29.01 42.76 16.45
C GLN A 170 -30.01 42.82 17.62
N THR A 171 -31.16 43.41 17.37
CA THR A 171 -32.26 43.50 18.32
C THR A 171 -33.41 42.59 17.88
N ALA A 172 -34.27 42.21 18.82
CA ALA A 172 -35.55 41.58 18.52
C ALA A 172 -36.48 42.63 17.89
N GLU A 173 -37.20 42.23 16.84
CA GLU A 173 -38.18 43.07 16.13
C GLU A 173 -39.56 42.47 16.38
N VAL A 174 -40.60 43.30 16.52
CA VAL A 174 -41.98 42.86 16.74
C VAL A 174 -42.91 43.49 15.74
N ASP A 175 -43.82 42.68 15.22
CA ASP A 175 -44.85 43.14 14.32
C ASP A 175 -46.19 42.41 14.53
N LEU A 176 -47.29 43.05 14.14
CA LEU A 176 -48.64 42.51 14.18
C LEU A 176 -48.82 41.45 13.10
N VAL A 177 -49.44 40.33 13.47
CA VAL A 177 -49.79 39.28 12.51
C VAL A 177 -51.15 39.62 11.90
N GLN A 178 -51.13 40.12 10.67
CA GLN A 178 -52.34 40.52 9.93
C GLN A 178 -53.04 39.32 9.26
N GLY A 179 -52.28 38.28 8.90
CA GLY A 179 -52.79 37.07 8.27
C GLY A 179 -53.15 35.95 9.24
N ARG A 180 -53.47 34.78 8.68
CA ARG A 180 -53.63 33.52 9.43
C ARG A 180 -52.33 32.71 9.38
N PRO A 181 -51.45 32.80 10.39
CA PRO A 181 -50.16 32.14 10.36
C PRO A 181 -50.33 30.62 10.29
N TRP A 182 -49.47 29.97 9.52
CA TRP A 182 -49.43 28.52 9.39
C TRP A 182 -48.26 27.96 10.20
N ILE A 183 -48.57 27.32 11.32
CA ILE A 183 -47.61 26.63 12.18
C ILE A 183 -47.28 25.29 11.54
N GLU A 184 -46.38 25.31 10.56
CA GLU A 184 -45.91 24.10 9.89
C GLU A 184 -44.79 23.40 10.70
N ASP A 185 -44.84 22.06 10.75
CA ASP A 185 -43.73 21.22 11.24
C ASP A 185 -42.82 20.71 10.12
N LEU A 186 -43.04 21.16 8.89
CA LEU A 186 -42.21 20.83 7.73
C LEU A 186 -40.76 21.36 7.89
N ALA A 187 -39.81 20.67 7.26
CA ALA A 187 -38.38 20.99 7.34
C ALA A 187 -37.95 22.07 6.32
N ARG A 188 -38.59 23.25 6.36
CA ARG A 188 -38.23 24.38 5.51
C ARG A 188 -37.25 25.30 6.24
N ILE A 189 -36.15 25.64 5.58
CA ILE A 189 -35.08 26.47 6.16
C ILE A 189 -35.27 27.90 5.66
N PRO A 190 -35.29 28.92 6.55
CA PRO A 190 -35.45 30.31 6.16
C PRO A 190 -34.43 30.76 5.10
N SER A 191 -34.90 31.46 4.08
CA SER A 191 -34.06 32.06 3.03
C SER A 191 -34.36 33.55 2.90
N GLN A 192 -33.52 34.27 2.13
CA GLN A 192 -33.74 35.70 1.82
C GLN A 192 -34.85 35.92 0.79
N SER A 193 -35.22 34.87 0.05
CA SER A 193 -36.19 34.93 -1.05
C SER A 193 -37.45 34.21 -0.65
N VAL A 194 -38.59 34.87 -0.85
CA VAL A 194 -39.91 34.39 -0.44
C VAL A 194 -40.78 34.35 -1.68
N LYS A 195 -41.43 33.21 -1.91
CA LYS A 195 -42.41 32.98 -2.96
C LYS A 195 -43.81 33.25 -2.40
N VAL A 196 -44.48 34.26 -2.92
CA VAL A 196 -45.87 34.61 -2.60
C VAL A 196 -46.77 34.05 -3.70
N GLU A 197 -47.54 33.01 -3.37
CA GLU A 197 -48.54 32.41 -4.24
C GLU A 197 -49.89 33.09 -4.00
N PHE A 198 -50.59 33.45 -5.07
CA PHE A 198 -51.92 34.06 -5.04
C PHE A 198 -53.00 32.97 -5.09
N LEU A 199 -53.78 32.85 -4.02
CA LEU A 199 -54.88 31.89 -3.91
C LEU A 199 -56.23 32.62 -3.80
N PRO A 200 -57.33 32.02 -4.30
CA PRO A 200 -58.65 32.59 -4.10
C PRO A 200 -59.11 32.37 -2.64
N ASP A 201 -59.85 33.33 -2.10
CA ASP A 201 -60.37 33.24 -0.72
C ASP A 201 -61.59 32.30 -0.60
N SER A 202 -62.41 32.24 -1.66
CA SER A 202 -63.59 31.38 -1.82
C SER A 202 -63.42 30.35 -2.94
N THR A 203 -64.17 29.24 -2.88
CA THR A 203 -64.07 28.10 -3.83
C THR A 203 -64.49 28.43 -5.26
N GLU A 204 -65.18 29.55 -5.49
CA GLU A 204 -65.73 29.96 -6.79
C GLU A 204 -65.03 31.20 -7.39
N GLY A 205 -64.07 31.82 -6.68
CA GLY A 205 -63.35 33.01 -7.12
C GLY A 205 -62.06 32.71 -7.88
N ARG A 206 -61.69 33.57 -8.84
CA ARG A 206 -60.32 33.61 -9.42
C ARG A 206 -59.46 34.61 -8.64
N ALA A 207 -58.26 34.19 -8.25
CA ALA A 207 -57.29 35.07 -7.61
C ALA A 207 -56.73 36.09 -8.63
N VAL A 208 -56.67 37.36 -8.23
CA VAL A 208 -56.10 38.43 -9.05
C VAL A 208 -54.59 38.52 -8.78
N GLU A 209 -53.79 38.59 -9.84
CA GLU A 209 -52.35 38.87 -9.76
C GLU A 209 -52.13 40.30 -9.30
N LEU A 210 -51.35 40.48 -8.24
CA LEU A 210 -51.02 41.83 -7.74
C LEU A 210 -49.88 42.47 -8.53
N THR A 211 -49.97 43.78 -8.69
CA THR A 211 -48.89 44.58 -9.26
C THR A 211 -47.67 44.58 -8.33
N GLN A 212 -46.48 44.81 -8.91
CA GLN A 212 -45.25 44.91 -8.14
C GLN A 212 -45.29 46.04 -7.10
N GLU A 213 -46.00 47.13 -7.40
CA GLU A 213 -46.19 48.27 -6.50
C GLU A 213 -47.07 47.92 -5.29
N ALA A 214 -48.18 47.19 -5.51
CA ALA A 214 -49.03 46.73 -4.42
C ALA A 214 -48.25 45.78 -3.48
N LEU A 215 -47.49 44.84 -4.05
CA LEU A 215 -46.61 43.97 -3.26
C LEU A 215 -45.52 44.76 -2.52
N TYR A 216 -44.95 45.79 -3.14
CA TYR A 216 -43.97 46.64 -2.48
C TYR A 216 -44.59 47.34 -1.27
N THR A 217 -45.75 47.97 -1.42
CA THR A 217 -46.46 48.68 -0.33
C THR A 217 -46.79 47.74 0.83
N LEU A 218 -47.31 46.54 0.54
CA LEU A 218 -47.68 45.55 1.57
C LEU A 218 -46.47 44.96 2.32
N PHE A 219 -45.36 44.69 1.61
CA PHE A 219 -44.21 44.01 2.21
C PHE A 219 -43.08 44.93 2.69
N ARG A 220 -43.11 46.21 2.31
CA ARG A 220 -42.12 47.21 2.73
C ARG A 220 -42.05 47.45 4.25
N PRO A 221 -43.15 47.47 5.01
CA PRO A 221 -43.12 47.70 6.46
C PRO A 221 -42.24 46.68 7.22
N PHE A 222 -42.17 45.43 6.72
CA PHE A 222 -41.42 44.35 7.37
C PHE A 222 -39.91 44.37 7.08
N GLY A 223 -39.44 45.21 6.14
CA GLY A 223 -38.01 45.43 5.90
C GLY A 223 -37.63 45.79 4.47
N LYS A 224 -36.32 45.99 4.25
CA LYS A 224 -35.80 46.40 2.93
C LYS A 224 -35.85 45.25 1.92
N LEU A 225 -36.71 45.40 0.92
CA LEU A 225 -36.78 44.61 -0.32
C LEU A 225 -35.61 44.99 -1.25
N LEU A 226 -35.02 43.99 -1.90
CA LEU A 226 -33.97 44.12 -2.92
C LEU A 226 -34.54 44.00 -4.33
N ASP A 227 -35.51 43.10 -4.52
CA ASP A 227 -36.04 42.73 -5.83
C ASP A 227 -37.43 42.11 -5.69
N ILE A 228 -38.29 42.37 -6.67
CA ILE A 228 -39.64 41.81 -6.81
C ILE A 228 -39.75 41.26 -8.23
N GLN A 229 -39.78 39.94 -8.35
CA GLN A 229 -39.92 39.26 -9.64
C GLN A 229 -41.32 38.67 -9.75
N SER A 230 -42.17 39.28 -10.56
CA SER A 230 -43.44 38.68 -10.96
C SER A 230 -43.18 37.54 -11.93
N GLN A 231 -43.97 36.47 -11.82
CA GLN A 231 -43.92 35.38 -12.77
C GLN A 231 -44.21 35.89 -14.20
N PRO A 232 -43.46 35.46 -15.23
CA PRO A 232 -43.69 35.89 -16.61
C PRO A 232 -45.06 35.44 -17.11
N SER A 233 -45.71 36.30 -17.91
CA SER A 233 -47.07 36.10 -18.42
C SER A 233 -47.26 34.78 -19.17
N ASP A 234 -46.23 34.32 -19.90
CA ASP A 234 -46.20 33.09 -20.72
C ASP A 234 -46.10 31.76 -19.93
N SER A 235 -45.87 31.82 -18.61
CA SER A 235 -45.67 30.59 -17.84
C SER A 235 -46.98 29.89 -17.45
N LYS A 236 -47.05 28.58 -17.67
CA LYS A 236 -48.22 27.71 -17.39
C LYS A 236 -48.34 27.22 -15.93
N VAL A 237 -47.59 27.81 -14.99
CA VAL A 237 -47.53 27.34 -13.60
C VAL A 237 -48.61 28.03 -12.77
N GLU A 238 -49.60 27.27 -12.34
CA GLU A 238 -50.66 27.70 -11.40
C GLU A 238 -50.45 27.04 -10.02
N PRO A 239 -50.74 27.73 -8.89
CA PRO A 239 -51.20 29.11 -8.78
C PRO A 239 -50.10 30.13 -9.14
N ARG A 240 -50.54 31.30 -9.64
CA ARG A 240 -49.63 32.40 -9.99
C ARG A 240 -48.87 32.90 -8.76
N TYR A 241 -47.62 33.29 -8.95
CA TYR A 241 -46.77 33.72 -7.84
C TYR A 241 -45.85 34.89 -8.18
N ALA A 242 -45.37 35.56 -7.14
CA ALA A 242 -44.30 36.54 -7.21
C ALA A 242 -43.19 36.17 -6.22
N THR A 243 -41.93 36.31 -6.63
CA THR A 243 -40.76 36.08 -5.78
C THR A 243 -40.25 37.42 -5.26
N LEU A 244 -40.31 37.59 -3.93
CA LEU A 244 -39.80 38.75 -3.21
C LEU A 244 -38.43 38.43 -2.61
N ARG A 245 -37.44 39.26 -2.87
CA ARG A 245 -36.11 39.13 -2.26
C ARG A 245 -35.89 40.21 -1.23
N PHE A 246 -35.66 39.83 0.02
CA PHE A 246 -35.29 40.74 1.09
C PHE A 246 -33.77 40.86 1.24
N SER A 247 -33.31 41.99 1.79
CA SER A 247 -31.89 42.23 2.09
C SER A 247 -31.31 41.25 3.11
N ARG A 248 -32.14 40.78 4.06
CA ARG A 248 -31.75 39.86 5.14
C ARG A 248 -32.85 38.81 5.35
N PRO A 249 -32.50 37.57 5.76
CA PRO A 249 -33.48 36.50 5.96
C PRO A 249 -34.46 36.79 7.10
N ARG A 250 -34.07 37.59 8.10
CA ARG A 250 -34.97 37.97 9.20
C ARG A 250 -36.20 38.74 8.72
N PHE A 251 -36.06 39.63 7.73
CA PHE A 251 -37.17 40.38 7.17
C PHE A 251 -38.11 39.46 6.38
N ALA A 252 -37.55 38.51 5.63
CA ALA A 252 -38.31 37.45 4.98
C ALA A 252 -39.09 36.58 5.97
N VAL A 253 -38.50 36.29 7.14
CA VAL A 253 -39.19 35.57 8.23
C VAL A 253 -40.33 36.38 8.82
N MET A 254 -40.10 37.66 9.11
CA MET A 254 -41.13 38.56 9.63
C MET A 254 -42.30 38.66 8.63
N ALA A 255 -42.00 38.99 7.38
CA ALA A 255 -42.98 39.09 6.31
C ALA A 255 -43.78 37.80 6.12
N ARG A 256 -43.12 36.63 6.15
CA ARG A 256 -43.82 35.34 6.06
C ARG A 256 -44.77 35.15 7.23
N ASN A 257 -44.31 35.32 8.46
CA ASN A 257 -45.11 34.96 9.62
C ASN A 257 -46.24 35.95 9.92
N CYS A 258 -46.11 37.21 9.50
CA CYS A 258 -47.16 38.22 9.64
C CYS A 258 -48.18 38.22 8.50
N MET A 259 -47.76 37.98 7.25
CA MET A 259 -48.63 38.12 6.06
C MET A 259 -49.15 36.80 5.49
N HIS A 260 -48.69 35.64 5.99
CA HIS A 260 -49.20 34.36 5.51
C HIS A 260 -50.70 34.24 5.81
N GLY A 261 -51.50 33.91 4.78
CA GLY A 261 -52.95 33.83 4.91
C GLY A 261 -53.67 35.18 5.00
N TYR A 262 -52.98 36.30 4.74
CA TYR A 262 -53.61 37.61 4.59
C TYR A 262 -54.49 37.64 3.33
N VAL A 263 -55.67 38.26 3.44
CA VAL A 263 -56.63 38.41 2.34
C VAL A 263 -56.63 39.86 1.93
N VAL A 264 -56.19 40.13 0.70
CA VAL A 264 -56.16 41.47 0.13
C VAL A 264 -57.56 41.84 -0.33
N GLY A 265 -58.11 42.93 0.21
CA GLY A 265 -59.42 43.45 -0.15
C GLY A 265 -59.41 44.20 -1.49
N GLU A 266 -60.59 44.63 -1.93
CA GLU A 266 -60.76 45.37 -3.20
C GLU A 266 -59.96 46.68 -3.23
N ALA A 267 -59.88 47.39 -2.10
CA ALA A 267 -59.15 48.66 -1.96
C ALA A 267 -57.62 48.54 -2.15
N GLU A 268 -57.06 47.35 -1.94
CA GLU A 268 -55.61 47.08 -2.01
C GLU A 268 -55.23 46.33 -3.30
N GLY A 269 -56.16 46.21 -4.26
CA GLY A 269 -55.94 45.56 -5.56
C GLY A 269 -56.22 44.05 -5.59
N GLY A 270 -56.84 43.49 -4.53
CA GLY A 270 -57.12 42.05 -4.41
C GLY A 270 -58.33 41.52 -5.17
N GLY A 271 -59.04 42.36 -5.92
CA GLY A 271 -60.22 41.99 -6.71
C GLY A 271 -61.49 41.71 -5.88
N LYS A 272 -62.62 41.50 -6.58
CA LYS A 272 -63.97 41.37 -5.95
C LYS A 272 -64.13 40.16 -5.02
N ALA A 273 -63.33 39.11 -5.21
CA ALA A 273 -63.38 37.87 -4.43
C ALA A 273 -62.28 37.78 -3.35
N GLY A 274 -61.39 38.78 -3.28
CA GLY A 274 -60.21 38.78 -2.41
C GLY A 274 -59.12 37.79 -2.84
N THR A 275 -57.85 38.22 -2.76
CA THR A 275 -56.68 37.36 -3.02
C THR A 275 -55.99 37.01 -1.70
N ARG A 276 -55.89 35.71 -1.39
CA ARG A 276 -55.19 35.20 -0.21
C ARG A 276 -53.73 34.87 -0.52
N PHE A 277 -52.81 35.31 0.34
CA PHE A 277 -51.39 35.01 0.20
C PHE A 277 -50.99 33.68 0.82
N LYS A 278 -50.32 32.83 0.03
CA LYS A 278 -49.57 31.68 0.52
C LYS A 278 -48.08 31.91 0.35
N ILE A 279 -47.40 32.08 1.47
CA ILE A 279 -46.01 32.53 1.52
C ILE A 279 -45.06 31.38 1.89
N ASN A 280 -44.12 31.05 0.99
CA ASN A 280 -43.12 29.99 1.15
C ASN A 280 -41.69 30.50 0.94
N TYR A 281 -40.68 29.84 1.52
CA TYR A 281 -39.27 30.16 1.26
C TYR A 281 -38.77 29.56 -0.06
N GLU A 282 -38.01 30.33 -0.85
CA GLU A 282 -37.37 29.89 -2.09
C GLU A 282 -35.84 29.88 -1.93
N ARG A 283 -35.17 28.82 -2.43
CA ARG A 283 -33.71 28.65 -2.36
C ARG A 283 -33.07 28.82 -3.73
N LYS A 284 -32.13 29.77 -3.85
CA LYS A 284 -31.18 29.78 -4.97
C LYS A 284 -30.07 28.74 -4.72
N ILE A 285 -30.05 27.66 -5.48
CA ILE A 285 -29.02 26.61 -5.38
C ILE A 285 -27.77 27.09 -6.13
N LYS A 286 -26.65 27.29 -5.43
CA LYS A 286 -25.35 27.64 -6.05
C LYS A 286 -24.56 26.43 -6.57
N LEU A 287 -24.94 25.21 -6.16
CA LEU A 287 -24.21 23.98 -6.49
C LEU A 287 -24.38 23.52 -7.95
N SER A 288 -25.45 23.95 -8.64
CA SER A 288 -25.67 23.58 -10.05
C SER A 288 -24.55 24.11 -10.94
N MET A 289 -23.98 25.28 -10.66
CA MET A 289 -22.96 25.89 -11.51
C MET A 289 -21.67 25.05 -11.62
N ILE A 290 -21.22 24.42 -10.52
CA ILE A 290 -20.04 23.52 -10.52
C ILE A 290 -20.41 22.19 -11.18
N LYS A 291 -21.60 21.67 -10.88
CA LYS A 291 -22.11 20.42 -11.48
C LYS A 291 -22.24 20.55 -13.00
N ASP A 292 -22.80 21.65 -13.48
CA ASP A 292 -23.00 21.94 -14.89
C ASP A 292 -21.65 22.14 -15.60
N TRP A 293 -20.67 22.77 -14.94
CA TRP A 293 -19.32 22.89 -15.50
C TRP A 293 -18.59 21.54 -15.63
N ILE A 294 -18.72 20.65 -14.63
CA ILE A 294 -18.15 19.28 -14.67
C ILE A 294 -18.79 18.46 -15.79
N VAL A 295 -20.12 18.55 -15.96
CA VAL A 295 -20.88 17.77 -16.95
C VAL A 295 -20.64 18.28 -18.37
N ASN A 296 -20.45 19.59 -18.55
CA ASN A 296 -20.31 20.20 -19.87
C ASN A 296 -18.89 20.15 -20.45
N HIS A 297 -17.84 19.93 -19.63
CA HIS A 297 -16.46 19.86 -20.09
C HIS A 297 -15.65 18.65 -19.58
N PRO A 298 -16.12 17.40 -19.78
CA PRO A 298 -15.44 16.20 -19.27
C PRO A 298 -14.01 16.04 -19.81
N ARG A 299 -13.72 16.52 -21.03
CA ARG A 299 -12.40 16.42 -21.68
C ARG A 299 -11.29 17.21 -20.97
N ILE A 300 -11.63 18.30 -20.28
CA ILE A 300 -10.68 19.16 -19.57
C ILE A 300 -10.68 18.81 -18.08
N VAL A 301 -11.87 18.57 -17.54
CA VAL A 301 -12.07 18.37 -16.10
C VAL A 301 -11.51 17.03 -15.62
N ILE A 302 -11.67 15.93 -16.38
CA ILE A 302 -11.18 14.61 -15.94
C ILE A 302 -9.64 14.59 -15.85
N PRO A 303 -8.87 15.02 -16.86
CA PRO A 303 -7.41 15.12 -16.73
C PRO A 303 -6.96 16.10 -15.65
N ALA A 304 -7.64 17.25 -15.50
CA ALA A 304 -7.29 18.23 -14.46
C ALA A 304 -7.54 17.68 -13.05
N ILE A 305 -8.64 16.95 -12.83
CA ILE A 305 -8.91 16.27 -11.55
C ILE A 305 -7.89 15.16 -11.30
N ALA A 306 -7.56 14.35 -12.31
CA ALA A 306 -6.55 13.30 -12.17
C ALA A 306 -5.17 13.89 -11.80
N ALA A 307 -4.76 14.97 -12.47
CA ALA A 307 -3.52 15.69 -12.17
C ALA A 307 -3.53 16.30 -10.76
N LEU A 308 -4.65 16.89 -10.35
CA LEU A 308 -4.82 17.47 -9.01
C LEU A 308 -4.79 16.39 -7.92
N VAL A 309 -5.44 15.25 -8.13
CA VAL A 309 -5.39 14.10 -7.21
C VAL A 309 -3.98 13.53 -7.15
N ALA A 310 -3.29 13.35 -8.27
CA ALA A 310 -1.91 12.88 -8.30
C ALA A 310 -0.97 13.85 -7.56
N ALA A 311 -1.08 15.16 -7.80
CA ALA A 311 -0.29 16.19 -7.13
C ALA A 311 -0.53 16.22 -5.62
N ILE A 312 -1.78 16.21 -5.17
CA ILE A 312 -2.14 16.15 -3.75
C ILE A 312 -1.61 14.87 -3.11
N THR A 313 -1.69 13.75 -3.82
CA THR A 313 -1.20 12.45 -3.33
C THR A 313 0.32 12.51 -3.12
N VAL A 314 1.09 13.05 -4.06
CA VAL A 314 2.55 13.22 -3.93
C VAL A 314 2.89 14.15 -2.76
N ILE A 315 2.24 15.31 -2.67
CA ILE A 315 2.50 16.31 -1.61
C ILE A 315 2.24 15.76 -0.21
N ILE A 316 1.17 14.97 -0.03
CA ILE A 316 0.81 14.43 1.29
C ILE A 316 1.58 13.15 1.61
N PHE A 317 1.66 12.21 0.66
CA PHE A 317 2.13 10.86 0.96
C PHE A 317 3.64 10.68 0.83
N ASP A 318 4.36 11.46 0.03
CA ASP A 318 5.83 11.33 -0.04
C ASP A 318 6.53 11.72 1.27
N PRO A 319 6.13 12.79 1.99
CA PRO A 319 6.63 13.05 3.34
C PRO A 319 6.33 11.90 4.31
N VAL A 320 5.16 11.29 4.21
CA VAL A 320 4.77 10.13 5.04
C VAL A 320 5.63 8.90 4.70
N ARG A 321 5.85 8.63 3.41
CA ARG A 321 6.69 7.52 2.93
C ARG A 321 8.14 7.68 3.36
N THR A 322 8.71 8.87 3.18
CA THR A 322 10.08 9.17 3.63
C THR A 322 10.23 9.04 5.15
N PHE A 323 9.20 9.39 5.92
CA PHE A 323 9.17 9.16 7.36
C PHE A 323 9.17 7.67 7.72
N PHE A 324 8.35 6.84 7.06
CA PHE A 324 8.34 5.40 7.30
C PHE A 324 9.65 4.71 6.90
N ILE A 325 10.27 5.14 5.80
CA ILE A 325 11.60 4.67 5.40
C ILE A 325 12.63 5.06 6.46
N LYS A 326 12.65 6.32 6.91
CA LYS A 326 13.53 6.79 7.98
C LYS A 326 13.37 5.96 9.25
N ILE A 327 12.14 5.65 9.65
CA ILE A 327 11.89 4.73 10.78
C ILE A 327 12.49 3.35 10.49
N LYS A 328 12.35 2.81 9.28
CA LYS A 328 12.89 1.49 8.93
C LYS A 328 14.42 1.46 9.01
N VAL A 329 15.10 2.47 8.45
CA VAL A 329 16.56 2.62 8.51
C VAL A 329 17.04 2.74 9.97
N LYS A 330 16.35 3.55 10.79
CA LYS A 330 16.67 3.70 12.22
C LYS A 330 16.29 2.49 13.06
N SER A 331 15.24 1.76 12.70
CA SER A 331 14.73 0.63 13.48
C SER A 331 15.66 -0.58 13.46
N SER A 332 16.72 -0.56 12.65
CA SER A 332 17.83 -1.51 12.82
C SER A 332 18.55 -1.33 14.16
N LEU A 333 18.37 -0.21 14.86
CA LEU A 333 18.86 0.02 16.21
C LEU A 333 17.94 -0.72 17.22
N HIS A 334 18.55 -1.61 18.00
CA HIS A 334 17.90 -2.30 19.14
C HIS A 334 17.52 -1.33 20.27
N THR A 335 17.96 -0.08 20.21
CA THR A 335 17.90 0.90 21.28
C THR A 335 17.07 2.10 20.81
N ASP A 336 15.78 2.13 21.16
CA ASP A 336 14.98 3.37 21.16
C ASP A 336 13.73 3.16 22.04
N ASP A 337 13.71 3.86 23.18
CA ASP A 337 12.74 3.71 24.30
C ASP A 337 11.39 4.42 24.07
N ASN A 338 11.11 4.91 22.86
CA ASN A 338 9.93 5.75 22.65
C ASN A 338 8.64 4.93 22.39
N PRO A 339 7.59 5.03 23.23
CA PRO A 339 6.39 4.19 23.16
C PRO A 339 5.59 4.34 21.85
N VAL A 340 5.64 5.50 21.19
CA VAL A 340 4.99 5.74 19.89
C VAL A 340 5.69 4.96 18.77
N ILE A 341 7.02 4.95 18.77
CA ILE A 341 7.84 4.16 17.83
C ILE A 341 7.60 2.67 18.08
N GLN A 342 7.46 2.24 19.33
CA GLN A 342 7.10 0.85 19.66
C GLN A 342 5.70 0.46 19.19
N TRP A 343 4.71 1.35 19.28
CA TRP A 343 3.36 1.10 18.75
C TRP A 343 3.37 0.95 17.22
N VAL A 344 4.09 1.82 16.51
CA VAL A 344 4.29 1.70 15.05
C VAL A 344 5.04 0.41 14.72
N ARG A 345 6.10 0.06 15.47
CA ARG A 345 6.81 -1.23 15.34
C ARG A 345 5.87 -2.43 15.53
N ARG A 346 4.89 -2.40 16.44
CA ARG A 346 3.90 -3.49 16.62
C ARG A 346 3.00 -3.67 15.40
N GLN A 347 2.62 -2.58 14.73
CA GLN A 347 1.83 -2.65 13.49
C GLN A 347 2.68 -3.12 12.30
N VAL A 348 3.93 -2.68 12.20
CA VAL A 348 4.87 -3.09 11.13
C VAL A 348 5.35 -4.54 11.33
N SER A 349 5.58 -4.98 12.57
CA SER A 349 6.05 -6.34 12.89
C SER A 349 4.96 -7.41 12.77
N LYS A 350 3.68 -7.09 12.96
CA LYS A 350 2.57 -8.02 12.68
C LYS A 350 2.52 -8.45 11.21
N ALA A 351 2.89 -7.56 10.29
CA ALA A 351 3.01 -7.88 8.86
C ALA A 351 4.32 -8.61 8.53
N ASN A 352 5.43 -8.31 9.22
CA ASN A 352 6.75 -8.90 8.94
C ASN A 352 7.02 -10.26 9.59
N ARG A 353 6.37 -10.60 10.71
CA ARG A 353 6.58 -11.89 11.41
C ARG A 353 6.14 -13.10 10.57
N MET A 354 5.35 -12.88 9.53
CA MET A 354 4.94 -13.93 8.59
C MET A 354 5.91 -14.13 7.42
N TYR A 355 6.93 -13.27 7.26
CA TYR A 355 7.82 -13.28 6.08
C TYR A 355 9.33 -13.35 6.39
N PHE A 356 9.76 -13.02 7.61
CA PHE A 356 11.15 -13.21 8.04
C PHE A 356 11.20 -14.31 9.08
N GLY A 357 11.44 -15.55 8.62
CA GLY A 357 11.86 -16.63 9.50
C GLY A 357 13.25 -16.31 10.03
N SER A 358 13.32 -15.81 11.27
CA SER A 358 14.59 -15.72 11.99
C SER A 358 14.98 -17.14 12.39
N ARG A 359 15.72 -17.84 11.51
CA ARG A 359 16.71 -18.80 11.99
C ARG A 359 17.76 -17.95 12.68
N ARG A 360 17.77 -17.97 14.02
CA ARG A 360 18.90 -17.49 14.79
C ARG A 360 19.96 -18.59 14.67
N THR A 361 21.00 -18.36 13.88
CA THR A 361 22.26 -19.08 14.02
C THR A 361 22.98 -18.50 15.24
N ASP A 362 23.58 -19.38 16.05
CA ASP A 362 24.14 -19.01 17.34
C ASP A 362 25.49 -18.26 17.15
N PRO A 363 25.62 -16.99 17.55
CA PRO A 363 26.76 -16.12 17.20
C PRO A 363 28.12 -16.55 17.75
N ARG A 364 28.19 -17.53 18.65
CA ARG A 364 29.44 -17.95 19.32
C ARG A 364 30.24 -18.97 18.51
N GLY A 365 29.59 -19.86 17.76
CA GLY A 365 30.29 -20.84 16.90
C GLY A 365 31.07 -20.15 15.77
N LEU A 366 30.49 -19.10 15.19
CA LEU A 366 31.03 -18.34 14.06
C LEU A 366 32.28 -17.51 14.39
N ALA A 367 32.57 -17.27 15.67
CA ALA A 367 33.72 -16.47 16.10
C ALA A 367 35.06 -17.02 15.58
N ALA A 368 35.24 -18.35 15.58
CA ALA A 368 36.47 -18.99 15.12
C ALA A 368 36.72 -18.78 13.62
N ILE A 369 35.65 -18.70 12.80
CA ILE A 369 35.78 -18.40 11.37
C ILE A 369 36.07 -16.91 11.19
N TRP A 370 35.53 -16.06 12.05
CA TRP A 370 35.69 -14.61 11.94
C TRP A 370 37.08 -14.15 12.35
N GLU A 371 37.73 -14.83 13.31
CA GLU A 371 39.15 -14.63 13.64
C GLU A 371 40.06 -14.85 12.41
N ASP A 372 39.82 -15.92 11.65
CA ASP A 372 40.59 -16.22 10.42
C ASP A 372 40.36 -15.16 9.33
N ARG A 373 39.14 -14.58 9.30
CA ARG A 373 38.73 -13.55 8.33
C ARG A 373 38.85 -12.13 8.86
N GLN A 374 39.55 -11.94 9.98
CA GLN A 374 39.66 -10.63 10.62
C GLN A 374 40.34 -9.60 9.71
N ASN A 375 41.29 -10.04 8.87
CA ASN A 375 41.94 -9.17 7.89
C ASN A 375 40.92 -8.61 6.89
N ASP A 376 40.09 -9.47 6.28
CA ASP A 376 39.05 -9.05 5.34
C ASP A 376 38.01 -8.15 5.99
N ILE A 377 37.62 -8.44 7.24
CA ILE A 377 36.69 -7.62 8.03
C ILE A 377 37.30 -6.24 8.30
N SER A 378 38.57 -6.19 8.71
CA SER A 378 39.28 -4.92 8.97
C SER A 378 39.46 -4.10 7.69
N GLN A 379 39.74 -4.75 6.56
CA GLN A 379 39.83 -4.12 5.25
C GLN A 379 38.47 -3.53 4.81
N LEU A 380 37.38 -4.27 5.04
CA LEU A 380 36.02 -3.80 4.78
C LEU A 380 35.68 -2.58 5.64
N GLN A 381 36.02 -2.61 6.93
CA GLN A 381 35.81 -1.48 7.86
C GLN A 381 36.65 -0.25 7.48
N ALA A 382 37.91 -0.46 7.06
CA ALA A 382 38.76 0.61 6.55
C ALA A 382 38.15 1.27 5.30
N TRP A 383 37.64 0.48 4.36
CA TRP A 383 36.95 1.02 3.18
C TRP A 383 35.70 1.83 3.54
N LEU A 384 34.94 1.40 4.54
CA LEU A 384 33.76 2.14 5.02
C LEU A 384 34.10 3.44 5.77
N THR A 385 35.34 3.61 6.25
CA THR A 385 35.75 4.79 7.04
C THR A 385 36.58 5.78 6.22
N GLU A 386 37.49 5.29 5.38
CA GLU A 386 38.51 6.13 4.72
C GLU A 386 38.10 6.62 3.33
N THR A 387 37.15 5.97 2.67
CA THR A 387 36.95 6.19 1.23
C THR A 387 35.66 6.91 0.89
N VAL A 388 35.79 7.88 0.00
CA VAL A 388 34.69 8.75 -0.44
C VAL A 388 33.75 8.01 -1.41
N GLU A 389 34.28 7.19 -2.31
CA GLU A 389 33.49 6.39 -3.26
C GLU A 389 33.62 4.88 -2.95
N THR A 390 32.63 4.33 -2.24
CA THR A 390 32.63 2.89 -1.88
C THR A 390 31.65 2.10 -2.75
N PHE A 391 32.18 1.48 -3.80
CA PHE A 391 31.59 0.26 -4.35
C PHE A 391 32.37 -0.94 -3.86
N ILE A 392 31.73 -1.72 -2.99
CA ILE A 392 32.32 -2.90 -2.41
C ILE A 392 31.52 -4.11 -2.89
N VAL A 393 32.20 -5.04 -3.55
CA VAL A 393 31.60 -6.30 -3.99
C VAL A 393 32.22 -7.43 -3.19
N ILE A 394 31.38 -8.16 -2.47
CA ILE A 394 31.78 -9.37 -1.76
C ILE A 394 31.23 -10.53 -2.56
N HIS A 395 32.12 -11.24 -3.23
CA HIS A 395 31.76 -12.38 -4.04
C HIS A 395 32.22 -13.66 -3.36
N GLY A 396 31.45 -14.73 -3.53
CA GLY A 396 31.79 -16.02 -2.96
C GLY A 396 30.66 -17.01 -3.16
N PRO A 397 30.97 -18.32 -3.25
CA PRO A 397 29.97 -19.34 -3.51
C PRO A 397 28.93 -19.45 -2.36
N ARG A 398 27.75 -20.03 -2.59
CA ARG A 398 26.65 -20.07 -1.62
C ARG A 398 27.04 -20.77 -0.31
N GLY A 399 26.62 -20.25 0.83
CA GLY A 399 26.92 -20.85 2.14
C GLY A 399 28.33 -20.55 2.69
N SER A 400 29.00 -19.53 2.15
CA SER A 400 30.29 -19.01 2.66
C SER A 400 30.14 -17.99 3.81
N GLY A 401 28.94 -17.75 4.33
CA GLY A 401 28.69 -16.83 5.44
C GLY A 401 28.77 -15.34 5.10
N LYS A 402 28.68 -14.96 3.82
CA LYS A 402 28.88 -13.56 3.34
C LYS A 402 27.95 -12.56 4.03
N ARG A 403 26.67 -12.93 4.15
CA ARG A 403 25.64 -12.11 4.77
C ARG A 403 25.92 -11.90 6.25
N GLU A 404 26.33 -12.94 6.96
CA GLU A 404 26.65 -12.92 8.39
C GLU A 404 27.91 -12.09 8.66
N LEU A 405 28.97 -12.32 7.88
CA LEU A 405 30.22 -11.55 7.96
C LEU A 405 29.96 -10.05 7.84
N VAL A 406 29.12 -9.63 6.89
CA VAL A 406 28.81 -8.21 6.69
C VAL A 406 27.86 -7.68 7.77
N LEU A 407 26.72 -8.33 8.02
CA LEU A 407 25.67 -7.76 8.86
C LEU A 407 25.94 -7.89 10.36
N GLU A 408 26.62 -8.94 10.79
CA GLU A 408 26.83 -9.29 12.20
C GLU A 408 28.21 -8.89 12.73
N GLN A 409 29.22 -8.82 11.87
CA GLN A 409 30.57 -8.38 12.26
C GLN A 409 30.91 -7.00 11.70
N ALA A 410 31.03 -6.86 10.37
CA ALA A 410 31.52 -5.62 9.78
C ALA A 410 30.61 -4.42 10.07
N LEU A 411 29.29 -4.62 10.02
CA LEU A 411 28.25 -3.60 10.25
C LEU A 411 27.60 -3.68 11.64
N LYS A 412 28.28 -4.28 12.63
CA LYS A 412 27.75 -4.39 14.00
C LYS A 412 27.60 -3.02 14.66
N GLU A 413 28.61 -2.16 14.50
CA GLU A 413 28.67 -0.84 15.13
C GLU A 413 28.11 0.29 14.25
N HIS A 414 27.86 0.02 12.97
CA HIS A 414 27.26 1.01 12.06
C HIS A 414 25.79 1.28 12.40
N LYS A 415 25.48 2.57 12.61
CA LYS A 415 24.17 3.03 13.12
C LYS A 415 23.01 2.82 12.14
N TYR A 416 23.24 3.01 10.85
CA TYR A 416 22.18 3.03 9.84
C TYR A 416 22.47 2.01 8.74
N LYS A 417 21.60 1.00 8.63
CA LYS A 417 21.74 -0.05 7.61
C LYS A 417 20.42 -0.39 6.92
N VAL A 418 20.50 -0.64 5.61
CA VAL A 418 19.38 -1.09 4.77
C VAL A 418 19.82 -2.35 4.04
N VAL A 419 18.99 -3.39 4.09
CA VAL A 419 19.26 -4.67 3.43
C VAL A 419 18.20 -4.93 2.38
N ILE A 420 18.63 -5.11 1.14
CA ILE A 420 17.79 -5.39 -0.02
C ILE A 420 18.15 -6.80 -0.50
N ASP A 421 17.16 -7.67 -0.63
CA ASP A 421 17.37 -9.06 -1.06
C ASP A 421 16.83 -9.23 -2.48
N CYS A 422 17.74 -9.30 -3.46
CA CYS A 422 17.42 -9.42 -4.88
C CYS A 422 16.69 -10.71 -5.21
N LYS A 423 16.96 -11.80 -4.49
CA LYS A 423 16.28 -13.09 -4.72
C LYS A 423 14.77 -12.96 -4.49
N GLN A 424 14.36 -12.32 -3.40
CA GLN A 424 12.93 -12.09 -3.11
C GLN A 424 12.25 -11.14 -4.08
N LEU A 425 13.01 -10.24 -4.72
CA LEU A 425 12.49 -9.34 -5.75
C LEU A 425 12.29 -10.07 -7.07
N GLN A 426 13.24 -10.92 -7.45
CA GLN A 426 13.21 -11.69 -8.70
C GLN A 426 12.17 -12.83 -8.64
N ASP A 427 12.08 -13.55 -7.52
CA ASP A 427 11.14 -14.66 -7.32
C ASP A 427 9.66 -14.18 -7.29
N ALA A 428 9.42 -12.87 -7.14
CA ALA A 428 8.07 -12.31 -7.07
C ALA A 428 7.38 -12.31 -8.44
N ARG A 429 6.34 -13.13 -8.58
CA ARG A 429 5.54 -13.20 -9.81
C ARG A 429 4.61 -11.99 -9.95
N GLY A 430 4.84 -11.21 -11.01
CA GLY A 430 4.02 -10.07 -11.41
C GLY A 430 4.45 -8.72 -10.82
N ASP A 431 4.17 -7.64 -11.55
CA ASP A 431 4.70 -6.31 -11.27
C ASP A 431 4.30 -5.78 -9.88
N THR A 432 3.04 -5.98 -9.50
CA THR A 432 2.52 -5.55 -8.20
C THR A 432 3.23 -6.28 -7.05
N ALA A 433 3.57 -7.56 -7.25
CA ALA A 433 4.32 -8.33 -6.25
C ALA A 433 5.75 -7.79 -6.14
N LYS A 434 6.45 -7.57 -7.27
CA LYS A 434 7.80 -6.97 -7.30
C LYS A 434 7.84 -5.61 -6.59
N ILE A 435 6.91 -4.72 -6.90
CA ILE A 435 6.77 -3.39 -6.25
C ILE A 435 6.51 -3.52 -4.76
N SER A 436 5.58 -4.41 -4.35
CA SER A 436 5.26 -4.61 -2.94
C SER A 436 6.45 -5.16 -2.13
N ARG A 437 7.26 -6.03 -2.73
CA ARG A 437 8.47 -6.61 -2.13
C ARG A 437 9.57 -5.56 -2.00
N ALA A 438 9.82 -4.78 -3.05
CA ALA A 438 10.76 -3.66 -3.02
C ALA A 438 10.39 -2.66 -1.92
N ALA A 439 9.12 -2.23 -1.92
CA ALA A 439 8.60 -1.31 -0.92
C ALA A 439 8.68 -1.87 0.51
N ALA A 440 8.42 -3.16 0.71
CA ALA A 440 8.52 -3.79 2.02
C ALA A 440 9.96 -3.86 2.55
N GLN A 441 10.95 -4.09 1.69
CA GLN A 441 12.36 -4.16 2.08
C GLN A 441 12.88 -2.80 2.56
N VAL A 442 12.55 -1.71 1.86
CA VAL A 442 12.97 -0.34 2.25
C VAL A 442 12.04 0.34 3.28
N GLY A 443 10.86 -0.22 3.53
CA GLY A 443 9.87 0.37 4.45
C GLY A 443 9.00 1.48 3.82
N TYR A 444 8.85 1.48 2.50
CA TYR A 444 8.00 2.41 1.75
C TYR A 444 6.51 2.10 2.03
N ARG A 445 5.86 2.93 2.84
CA ARG A 445 4.43 2.85 3.18
C ARG A 445 3.81 4.25 3.24
N PRO A 446 2.54 4.44 2.85
CA PRO A 446 1.59 3.47 2.31
C PRO A 446 1.82 3.15 0.82
N ILE A 447 1.50 1.90 0.44
CA ILE A 447 1.47 1.41 -0.94
C ILE A 447 0.00 1.29 -1.33
N PHE A 448 -0.42 2.00 -2.38
CA PHE A 448 -1.79 1.98 -2.86
C PHE A 448 -1.88 1.13 -4.12
N SER A 449 -2.24 -0.15 -3.98
CA SER A 449 -2.40 -1.07 -5.11
C SER A 449 -3.49 -0.62 -6.10
N TRP A 450 -4.46 0.18 -5.63
CA TRP A 450 -5.50 0.74 -6.50
C TRP A 450 -4.94 1.74 -7.52
N MET A 451 -3.80 2.39 -7.27
CA MET A 451 -3.25 3.39 -8.19
C MET A 451 -2.87 2.75 -9.54
N ASN A 452 -2.42 1.49 -9.53
CA ASN A 452 -2.14 0.71 -10.74
C ASN A 452 -3.44 0.40 -11.50
N SER A 453 -4.52 0.08 -10.77
CA SER A 453 -5.83 -0.17 -11.39
C SER A 453 -6.46 1.11 -11.94
N ILE A 454 -6.47 2.22 -11.19
CA ILE A 454 -7.11 3.48 -11.59
C ILE A 454 -6.40 4.10 -12.80
N SER A 455 -5.08 4.08 -12.83
CA SER A 455 -4.32 4.54 -13.99
C SER A 455 -4.63 3.72 -15.25
N SER A 456 -4.76 2.39 -15.13
CA SER A 456 -5.14 1.53 -16.26
C SER A 456 -6.58 1.79 -16.75
N PHE A 457 -7.52 2.09 -15.85
CA PHE A 457 -8.89 2.48 -16.20
C PHE A 457 -8.97 3.86 -16.85
N ILE A 458 -8.14 4.82 -16.41
CA ILE A 458 -8.05 6.14 -17.05
C ILE A 458 -7.47 6.00 -18.45
N ASP A 459 -6.45 5.17 -18.63
CA ASP A 459 -5.90 4.87 -19.95
C ASP A 459 -6.89 4.15 -20.85
N LEU A 460 -7.69 3.22 -20.31
CA LEU A 460 -8.75 2.54 -21.04
C LEU A 460 -9.90 3.50 -21.41
N ALA A 461 -10.27 4.39 -20.48
CA ALA A 461 -11.28 5.41 -20.72
C ALA A 461 -10.81 6.45 -21.75
N ALA A 462 -9.54 6.86 -21.67
CA ALA A 462 -8.92 7.75 -22.66
C ALA A 462 -8.80 7.07 -24.02
N GLN A 463 -8.39 5.79 -24.07
CA GLN A 463 -8.35 5.01 -25.30
C GLN A 463 -9.76 4.82 -25.90
N GLY A 464 -10.77 4.60 -25.06
CA GLY A 464 -12.17 4.49 -25.48
C GLY A 464 -12.80 5.82 -25.92
N MET A 465 -12.33 6.96 -25.42
CA MET A 465 -12.89 8.29 -25.75
C MET A 465 -12.11 9.05 -26.83
N ILE A 466 -10.79 8.82 -26.95
CA ILE A 466 -9.86 9.62 -27.77
C ILE A 466 -9.16 8.73 -28.83
N GLY A 467 -9.19 7.39 -28.67
CA GLY A 467 -8.51 6.46 -29.57
C GLY A 467 -7.00 6.34 -29.33
N THR A 468 -6.46 7.09 -28.36
CA THR A 468 -5.05 7.03 -27.96
C THR A 468 -4.92 6.74 -26.47
N LYS A 469 -3.95 5.89 -26.11
CA LYS A 469 -3.62 5.57 -24.73
C LYS A 469 -2.96 6.80 -24.10
N ALA A 470 -3.49 7.28 -22.98
CA ALA A 470 -3.03 8.54 -22.38
C ALA A 470 -1.72 8.42 -21.56
N GLY A 471 -1.20 7.20 -21.38
CA GLY A 471 0.11 6.97 -20.76
C GLY A 471 0.12 7.15 -19.25
N PHE A 472 -1.05 7.13 -18.59
CA PHE A 472 -1.19 7.30 -17.15
C PHE A 472 -0.91 6.01 -16.36
N SER A 473 -0.88 4.83 -17.00
CA SER A 473 -0.38 3.59 -16.38
C SER A 473 1.11 3.76 -16.07
N GLU A 474 1.44 4.04 -14.81
CA GLU A 474 2.83 4.01 -14.36
C GLU A 474 3.40 2.61 -14.63
N THR A 475 4.52 2.57 -15.34
CA THR A 475 5.25 1.33 -15.57
C THR A 475 5.89 0.87 -14.25
N LEU A 476 6.15 -0.44 -14.13
CA LEU A 476 6.92 -1.00 -13.03
C LEU A 476 8.23 -0.22 -12.78
N ASP A 477 8.89 0.17 -13.86
CA ASP A 477 10.10 0.98 -13.84
C ASP A 477 9.89 2.33 -13.12
N ALA A 478 8.88 3.11 -13.51
CA ALA A 478 8.60 4.40 -12.89
C ALA A 478 8.29 4.28 -11.40
N GLN A 479 7.56 3.23 -10.99
CA GLN A 479 7.22 3.01 -9.58
C GLN A 479 8.41 2.57 -8.74
N LEU A 480 9.25 1.66 -9.26
CA LEU A 480 10.48 1.26 -8.59
C LEU A 480 11.42 2.46 -8.45
N SER A 481 11.59 3.24 -9.52
CA SER A 481 12.39 4.47 -9.52
C SER A 481 11.92 5.44 -8.43
N LYS A 482 10.60 5.65 -8.27
CA LYS A 482 10.04 6.49 -7.19
C LYS A 482 10.32 5.94 -5.79
N ILE A 483 10.22 4.62 -5.58
CA ILE A 483 10.54 3.98 -4.30
C ILE A 483 12.02 4.19 -3.96
N TRP A 484 12.90 3.95 -4.93
CA TRP A 484 14.35 4.09 -4.79
C TRP A 484 14.76 5.55 -4.55
N GLN A 485 14.24 6.50 -5.32
CA GLN A 485 14.48 7.94 -5.13
C GLN A 485 14.01 8.43 -3.76
N ASN A 486 12.80 8.06 -3.33
CA ASN A 486 12.31 8.40 -1.98
C ASN A 486 13.18 7.78 -0.87
N THR A 487 13.73 6.59 -1.13
CA THR A 487 14.69 5.95 -0.22
C THR A 487 16.01 6.72 -0.17
N ALA A 488 16.54 7.17 -1.30
CA ALA A 488 17.74 8.00 -1.36
C ALA A 488 17.57 9.32 -0.59
N VAL A 489 16.43 10.02 -0.77
CA VAL A 489 16.11 11.25 -0.04
C VAL A 489 16.01 10.99 1.48
N ALA A 490 15.35 9.89 1.88
CA ALA A 490 15.25 9.52 3.28
C ALA A 490 16.63 9.19 3.89
N MET A 491 17.49 8.48 3.16
CA MET A 491 18.85 8.17 3.59
C MET A 491 19.74 9.42 3.70
N LYS A 492 19.66 10.34 2.73
CA LYS A 492 20.35 11.64 2.81
C LYS A 492 19.94 12.41 4.07
N ARG A 493 18.64 12.45 4.38
CA ARG A 493 18.15 13.07 5.63
C ARG A 493 18.69 12.37 6.88
N VAL A 494 18.73 11.03 6.91
CA VAL A 494 19.25 10.26 8.04
C VAL A 494 20.75 10.49 8.25
N ALA A 495 21.53 10.59 7.17
CA ALA A 495 22.96 10.90 7.23
C ALA A 495 23.21 12.32 7.81
N LEU A 496 22.34 13.28 7.48
CA LEU A 496 22.42 14.67 7.94
C LEU A 496 21.84 14.92 9.34
N GLU A 497 21.12 13.96 9.94
CA GLU A 497 20.47 14.16 11.25
C GLU A 497 21.44 14.35 12.42
N GLY A 498 22.68 13.88 12.28
CA GLY A 498 23.74 14.12 13.26
C GLY A 498 24.31 15.53 13.22
N ARG A 499 23.96 16.36 12.21
CA ARG A 499 24.46 17.73 12.03
C ARG A 499 23.74 18.67 12.99
N THR A 500 24.49 19.27 13.92
CA THR A 500 23.96 20.33 14.77
C THR A 500 24.44 21.70 14.26
N LYS A 501 23.66 22.77 14.52
CA LYS A 501 24.05 24.14 14.14
C LYS A 501 25.30 24.67 14.86
N GLN A 502 25.84 23.90 15.81
CA GLN A 502 26.99 24.26 16.64
C GLN A 502 28.30 23.58 16.16
N ASP A 503 28.22 22.67 15.20
CA ASP A 503 29.39 21.96 14.67
C ASP A 503 30.24 22.87 13.77
N LYS A 504 31.56 22.67 13.76
CA LYS A 504 32.52 23.45 12.95
C LYS A 504 32.21 23.40 11.45
N ASP A 505 31.57 22.33 11.00
CA ASP A 505 31.24 22.05 9.60
C ASP A 505 29.82 22.48 9.22
N ALA A 506 29.17 23.29 10.08
CA ALA A 506 27.80 23.76 9.85
C ALA A 506 27.66 24.67 8.62
N THR A 507 28.75 25.23 8.09
CA THR A 507 28.75 26.09 6.88
C THR A 507 28.91 25.32 5.57
N LEU A 508 29.27 24.03 5.61
CA LEU A 508 29.43 23.21 4.39
C LEU A 508 28.07 22.91 3.75
N SER A 509 28.07 22.74 2.43
CA SER A 509 26.89 22.22 1.73
C SER A 509 26.60 20.78 2.18
N ASP A 510 25.35 20.33 2.00
CA ASP A 510 24.95 18.98 2.41
C ASP A 510 25.79 17.89 1.72
N ASP A 511 26.25 18.14 0.49
CA ASP A 511 27.02 17.18 -0.30
C ASP A 511 28.50 17.16 0.13
N GLU A 512 29.12 18.33 0.36
CA GLU A 512 30.49 18.44 0.90
C GLU A 512 30.61 17.87 2.31
N TYR A 513 29.57 18.06 3.15
CA TYR A 513 29.54 17.48 4.49
C TYR A 513 29.52 15.95 4.44
N LEU A 514 28.73 15.38 3.53
CA LEU A 514 28.71 13.94 3.33
C LEU A 514 30.04 13.44 2.78
N GLU A 515 30.68 14.22 1.90
CA GLU A 515 32.04 13.96 1.40
C GLU A 515 33.06 13.86 2.54
N ALA A 516 33.05 14.84 3.46
CA ALA A 516 33.97 14.94 4.59
C ALA A 516 33.71 13.92 5.72
N HIS A 517 32.51 13.36 5.82
CA HIS A 517 32.13 12.39 6.85
C HIS A 517 31.63 11.05 6.29
N PRO A 518 32.51 10.22 5.68
CA PRO A 518 32.16 8.87 5.25
C PRO A 518 31.55 8.03 6.39
N GLU A 519 32.09 8.13 7.61
CA GLU A 519 31.70 7.31 8.77
C GLU A 519 30.24 7.50 9.21
N LYS A 520 29.60 8.63 8.84
CA LYS A 520 28.21 8.95 9.18
C LYS A 520 27.22 8.45 8.13
N ARG A 521 27.69 8.02 6.96
CA ARG A 521 26.84 7.61 5.86
C ARG A 521 26.16 6.27 6.17
N PRO A 522 24.86 6.09 5.83
CA PRO A 522 24.20 4.81 5.92
C PRO A 522 24.84 3.78 4.98
N VAL A 523 24.77 2.51 5.37
CA VAL A 523 25.24 1.39 4.55
C VAL A 523 24.06 0.66 3.92
N VAL A 524 24.09 0.48 2.60
CA VAL A 524 23.13 -0.30 1.82
C VAL A 524 23.78 -1.63 1.43
N VAL A 525 23.20 -2.73 1.89
CA VAL A 525 23.63 -4.09 1.55
C VAL A 525 22.65 -4.67 0.54
N ILE A 526 23.13 -4.93 -0.67
CA ILE A 526 22.38 -5.59 -1.74
C ILE A 526 22.78 -7.07 -1.73
N ASP A 527 21.88 -7.91 -1.23
CA ASP A 527 22.07 -9.35 -1.07
C ASP A 527 21.57 -10.12 -2.31
N ASN A 528 22.19 -11.27 -2.56
CA ASN A 528 21.91 -12.16 -3.70
C ASN A 528 21.92 -11.43 -5.07
N PHE A 529 22.88 -10.53 -5.28
CA PHE A 529 23.05 -9.82 -6.54
C PHE A 529 23.39 -10.80 -7.69
N VAL A 530 22.72 -10.66 -8.84
CA VAL A 530 22.80 -11.59 -9.99
C VAL A 530 22.47 -13.03 -9.57
N TYR A 531 21.31 -13.22 -8.95
CA TYR A 531 20.81 -14.56 -8.62
C TYR A 531 20.31 -15.32 -9.86
N ASP A 532 19.70 -14.60 -10.81
CA ASP A 532 19.37 -15.08 -12.14
C ASP A 532 19.86 -14.07 -13.20
N SER A 533 20.23 -14.60 -14.37
CA SER A 533 20.87 -13.87 -15.49
C SER A 533 19.87 -13.29 -16.49
N GLU A 534 18.58 -13.61 -16.36
CA GLU A 534 17.54 -13.08 -17.24
C GLU A 534 17.27 -11.59 -16.94
N GLY A 535 17.28 -10.78 -18.00
CA GLY A 535 17.28 -9.30 -17.99
C GLY A 535 16.16 -8.64 -17.21
N ASP A 536 16.27 -8.66 -15.87
CA ASP A 536 15.28 -8.06 -14.99
C ASP A 536 15.53 -6.55 -14.90
N ILE A 537 14.56 -5.79 -15.40
CA ILE A 537 14.47 -4.33 -15.27
C ILE A 537 14.71 -3.90 -13.80
N VAL A 538 14.31 -4.74 -12.84
CA VAL A 538 14.55 -4.52 -11.41
C VAL A 538 16.04 -4.44 -11.07
N LEU A 539 16.87 -5.34 -11.61
CA LEU A 539 18.30 -5.38 -11.34
C LEU A 539 18.99 -4.14 -11.91
N ASP A 540 18.68 -3.81 -13.17
CA ASP A 540 19.20 -2.62 -13.85
C ASP A 540 18.87 -1.35 -13.04
N LYS A 541 17.61 -1.20 -12.61
CA LYS A 541 17.18 -0.03 -11.81
C LYS A 541 17.78 0.02 -10.42
N LEU A 542 17.99 -1.14 -9.79
CA LEU A 542 18.68 -1.22 -8.52
C LEU A 542 20.16 -0.82 -8.66
N THR A 543 20.83 -1.24 -9.74
CA THR A 543 22.21 -0.84 -10.03
C THR A 543 22.34 0.64 -10.38
N GLU A 544 21.41 1.20 -11.16
CA GLU A 544 21.34 2.63 -11.49
C GLU A 544 21.13 3.47 -10.22
N TRP A 545 20.24 3.03 -9.34
CA TRP A 545 20.03 3.69 -8.05
C TRP A 545 21.24 3.61 -7.13
N ALA A 546 21.88 2.44 -7.03
CA ALA A 546 23.10 2.26 -6.25
C ALA A 546 24.23 3.17 -6.75
N ALA A 547 24.40 3.27 -8.09
CA ALA A 547 25.30 4.23 -8.73
C ALA A 547 24.96 5.69 -8.37
N GLY A 548 23.69 6.06 -8.33
CA GLY A 548 23.25 7.37 -7.88
C GLY A 548 23.59 7.67 -6.41
N LEU A 549 23.52 6.68 -5.52
CA LEU A 549 23.81 6.87 -4.09
C LEU A 549 25.28 7.13 -3.82
N THR A 550 26.15 6.38 -4.48
CA THR A 550 27.61 6.48 -4.31
C THR A 550 28.17 7.72 -4.98
N THR A 551 27.71 8.06 -6.19
CA THR A 551 28.14 9.28 -6.90
C THR A 551 27.71 10.55 -6.16
N ALA A 552 26.55 10.52 -5.50
CA ALA A 552 26.08 11.61 -4.64
C ALA A 552 26.63 11.55 -3.20
N ASN A 553 27.54 10.62 -2.88
CA ASN A 553 28.13 10.46 -1.55
C ASN A 553 27.10 10.24 -0.41
N ILE A 554 25.90 9.73 -0.72
CA ILE A 554 24.81 9.59 0.25
C ILE A 554 25.00 8.37 1.15
N ALA A 555 25.48 7.25 0.58
CA ALA A 555 25.52 5.96 1.26
C ALA A 555 26.68 5.09 0.75
N HIS A 556 27.17 4.19 1.61
CA HIS A 556 28.07 3.12 1.19
C HIS A 556 27.27 1.95 0.63
N VAL A 557 27.66 1.39 -0.50
CA VAL A 557 26.95 0.25 -1.13
C VAL A 557 27.82 -1.00 -1.16
N ILE A 558 27.30 -2.08 -0.58
CA ILE A 558 27.92 -3.40 -0.53
C ILE A 558 27.06 -4.39 -1.34
N PHE A 559 27.62 -4.99 -2.38
CA PHE A 559 26.99 -6.05 -3.15
C PHE A 559 27.46 -7.42 -2.67
N LEU A 560 26.53 -8.30 -2.32
CA LEU A 560 26.80 -9.70 -2.05
C LEU A 560 26.36 -10.52 -3.26
N THR A 561 27.31 -11.16 -3.95
CA THR A 561 27.02 -11.95 -5.16
C THR A 561 27.66 -13.33 -5.09
N THR A 562 27.00 -14.32 -5.70
CA THR A 562 27.55 -15.68 -5.85
C THR A 562 28.21 -15.88 -7.20
N ASP A 563 27.73 -15.17 -8.22
CA ASP A 563 28.24 -15.24 -9.58
C ASP A 563 29.51 -14.37 -9.70
N SER A 564 30.48 -14.79 -10.52
CA SER A 564 31.65 -13.99 -10.90
C SER A 564 31.34 -13.00 -12.04
N SER A 565 30.18 -13.15 -12.70
CA SER A 565 29.71 -12.34 -13.83
C SER A 565 29.09 -10.98 -13.44
N PHE A 566 29.19 -10.59 -12.16
CA PHE A 566 28.62 -9.34 -11.62
C PHE A 566 29.19 -8.06 -12.26
N SER A 567 30.37 -8.15 -12.89
CA SER A 567 31.04 -7.01 -13.51
C SER A 567 30.23 -6.41 -14.66
N LYS A 568 29.50 -7.22 -15.43
CA LYS A 568 28.70 -6.76 -16.58
C LYS A 568 27.59 -5.75 -16.17
N PRO A 569 26.63 -6.09 -15.29
CA PRO A 569 25.58 -5.16 -14.90
C PRO A 569 26.14 -3.94 -14.15
N LEU A 570 27.18 -4.11 -13.33
CA LEU A 570 27.80 -2.98 -12.64
C LEU A 570 28.53 -2.02 -13.60
N SER A 571 29.26 -2.55 -14.59
CA SER A 571 29.92 -1.71 -15.61
C SER A 571 28.95 -0.94 -16.50
N LYS A 572 27.71 -1.43 -16.65
CA LYS A 572 26.66 -0.72 -17.40
C LYS A 572 26.22 0.53 -16.65
N ALA A 573 26.09 0.46 -15.32
CA ALA A 573 25.76 1.61 -14.49
C ALA A 573 26.98 2.53 -14.26
N LEU A 574 28.18 1.97 -14.20
CA LEU A 574 29.43 2.66 -13.87
C LEU A 574 30.59 2.17 -14.75
N PRO A 575 30.73 2.67 -15.99
CA PRO A 575 31.70 2.15 -16.95
C PRO A 575 33.17 2.47 -16.61
N ASN A 576 33.44 3.49 -15.79
CA ASN A 576 34.79 4.02 -15.56
C ASN A 576 35.30 3.83 -14.12
N GLN A 577 34.64 3.02 -13.29
CA GLN A 577 35.04 2.79 -11.90
C GLN A 577 35.61 1.38 -11.68
N VAL A 578 36.67 1.30 -10.89
CA VAL A 578 37.25 0.02 -10.43
C VAL A 578 36.53 -0.42 -9.17
N PHE A 579 35.89 -1.60 -9.22
CA PHE A 579 35.19 -2.16 -8.08
C PHE A 579 36.17 -2.77 -7.08
N ARG A 580 35.99 -2.48 -5.79
CA ARG A 580 36.74 -3.15 -4.72
C ARG A 580 36.09 -4.48 -4.42
N THR A 581 36.84 -5.57 -4.53
CA THR A 581 36.30 -6.92 -4.40
C THR A 581 36.94 -7.66 -3.23
N ILE A 582 36.13 -8.28 -2.37
CA ILE A 582 36.57 -9.28 -1.40
C ILE A 582 36.03 -10.63 -1.84
N GLY A 583 36.93 -11.60 -2.04
CA GLY A 583 36.58 -12.96 -2.40
C GLY A 583 36.48 -13.83 -1.15
N LEU A 584 35.28 -14.27 -0.80
CA LEU A 584 35.06 -15.21 0.29
C LEU A 584 35.11 -16.65 -0.22
N GLY A 585 36.14 -17.38 0.21
CA GLY A 585 36.35 -18.79 -0.11
C GLY A 585 35.82 -19.75 0.96
N ASP A 586 36.13 -21.03 0.77
CA ASP A 586 35.97 -22.07 1.79
C ASP A 586 36.98 -21.85 2.94
N CYS A 587 36.60 -22.22 4.16
CA CYS A 587 37.48 -22.13 5.33
C CYS A 587 38.63 -23.15 5.24
N SER A 588 39.75 -22.87 5.92
CA SER A 588 40.79 -23.88 6.10
C SER A 588 40.28 -25.06 6.97
N LEU A 589 40.89 -26.23 6.80
CA LEU A 589 40.48 -27.44 7.55
C LEU A 589 40.60 -27.25 9.06
N GLU A 590 41.62 -26.51 9.52
CA GLU A 590 41.84 -26.21 10.93
C GLU A 590 40.77 -25.30 11.51
N VAL A 591 40.34 -24.30 10.74
CA VAL A 591 39.27 -23.37 11.14
C VAL A 591 37.93 -24.09 11.14
N GLY A 592 37.67 -24.94 10.14
CA GLY A 592 36.48 -25.79 10.10
C GLY A 592 36.39 -26.74 11.30
N ARG A 593 37.52 -27.32 11.73
CA ARG A 593 37.60 -28.13 12.95
C ARG A 593 37.27 -27.32 14.19
N ARG A 594 37.90 -26.16 14.36
CA ARG A 594 37.64 -25.26 15.49
C ARG A 594 36.17 -24.82 15.54
N PHE A 595 35.58 -24.54 14.38
CA PHE A 595 34.17 -24.18 14.24
C PHE A 595 33.23 -25.30 14.70
N VAL A 596 33.46 -26.54 14.24
CA VAL A 596 32.63 -27.68 14.66
C VAL A 596 32.79 -27.94 16.16
N MET A 597 34.02 -27.87 16.69
CA MET A 597 34.28 -28.05 18.12
C MET A 597 33.59 -26.97 18.97
N SER A 598 33.71 -25.69 18.60
CA SER A 598 33.07 -24.60 19.32
C SER A 598 31.55 -24.70 19.30
N HIS A 599 30.97 -25.14 18.17
CA HIS A 599 29.52 -25.37 18.07
C HIS A 599 29.08 -26.47 19.04
N LEU A 600 29.79 -27.59 19.08
CA LEU A 600 29.49 -28.73 19.95
C LEU A 600 29.63 -28.42 21.45
N ASP A 601 30.50 -27.48 21.82
CA ASP A 601 30.73 -27.05 23.20
C ASP A 601 29.68 -26.04 23.71
N THR A 602 29.05 -25.27 22.81
CA THR A 602 28.18 -24.12 23.18
C THR A 602 26.86 -24.54 23.84
N GLU A 603 26.26 -25.67 23.44
CA GLU A 603 24.98 -26.14 24.01
C GLU A 603 25.13 -27.02 25.27
N ALA A 604 26.35 -27.40 25.65
CA ALA A 604 26.57 -28.14 26.90
C ALA A 604 26.38 -27.26 28.15
N ASP A 605 26.48 -25.93 28.01
CA ASP A 605 26.42 -24.94 29.10
C ASP A 605 25.04 -24.25 29.25
N GLY A 606 24.07 -24.55 28.38
CA GLY A 606 22.75 -23.91 28.37
C GLY A 606 21.75 -24.41 29.43
N GLY A 607 22.12 -25.44 30.21
CA GLY A 607 21.29 -26.00 31.27
C GLY A 607 21.88 -25.73 32.65
N ALA A 608 21.41 -24.69 33.33
CA ALA A 608 21.63 -24.50 34.76
C ALA A 608 20.84 -25.55 35.55
N ASP A 609 21.36 -26.78 35.57
CA ASP A 609 21.19 -27.84 36.57
C ASP A 609 21.46 -29.19 35.90
N SER A 610 22.73 -29.61 35.87
CA SER A 610 23.13 -30.97 36.26
C SER A 610 24.61 -31.21 36.00
N HIS A 611 25.33 -31.62 37.04
CA HIS A 611 26.48 -32.47 36.91
C HIS A 611 26.05 -33.78 36.23
N LYS A 612 25.98 -33.78 34.90
CA LYS A 612 25.88 -35.00 34.08
C LYS A 612 27.12 -35.08 33.22
N GLU A 613 27.82 -36.20 33.38
CA GLU A 613 29.01 -36.57 32.65
C GLU A 613 28.85 -36.26 31.16
N LYS A 614 29.87 -35.61 30.58
CA LYS A 614 29.99 -35.40 29.14
C LYS A 614 29.67 -36.72 28.45
N PRO A 615 28.65 -36.83 27.57
CA PRO A 615 28.58 -38.00 26.71
C PRO A 615 29.91 -38.02 25.97
N SER A 616 30.69 -39.10 26.13
CA SER A 616 31.92 -39.32 25.40
C SER A 616 31.55 -39.45 23.91
N ARG A 617 31.35 -38.31 23.25
CA ARG A 617 31.04 -38.23 21.83
C ARG A 617 32.25 -38.83 21.14
N ASN A 618 32.05 -39.92 20.40
CA ASN A 618 33.09 -40.51 19.58
C ASN A 618 33.41 -39.55 18.43
N LEU A 619 34.33 -38.61 18.67
CA LEU A 619 34.86 -37.67 17.68
C LEU A 619 35.98 -38.31 16.82
N ALA A 620 36.14 -39.63 16.89
CA ALA A 620 37.10 -40.36 16.09
C ALA A 620 36.82 -40.15 14.58
N GLY A 621 37.84 -39.75 13.83
CA GLY A 621 37.73 -39.51 12.38
C GLY A 621 37.13 -38.15 11.98
N LEU A 622 36.92 -37.22 12.92
CA LEU A 622 36.38 -35.89 12.59
C LEU A 622 37.23 -35.13 11.56
N ASP A 623 38.57 -35.23 11.64
CA ASP A 623 39.47 -34.55 10.70
C ASP A 623 39.33 -35.11 9.27
N ASP A 624 39.17 -36.43 9.12
CA ASP A 624 38.95 -37.07 7.82
C ASP A 624 37.58 -36.69 7.24
N CYS A 625 36.56 -36.63 8.10
CA CYS A 625 35.21 -36.16 7.76
C CYS A 625 35.22 -34.71 7.25
N ILE A 626 35.95 -33.82 7.93
CA ILE A 626 36.09 -32.41 7.51
C ILE A 626 36.87 -32.31 6.19
N LYS A 627 37.85 -33.19 5.95
CA LYS A 627 38.57 -33.22 4.67
C LYS A 627 37.66 -33.59 3.49
N VAL A 628 36.71 -34.50 3.70
CA VAL A 628 35.72 -34.90 2.68
C VAL A 628 34.68 -33.79 2.46
N LEU A 629 34.20 -33.19 3.54
CA LEU A 629 33.15 -32.18 3.50
C LEU A 629 33.66 -30.82 3.02
N GLY A 630 34.91 -30.50 3.34
CA GLY A 630 35.56 -29.22 3.04
C GLY A 630 35.23 -28.11 4.04
N GLY A 631 35.62 -26.89 3.69
CA GLY A 631 35.51 -25.72 4.55
C GLY A 631 34.22 -24.90 4.42
N ARG A 632 33.17 -25.48 3.85
CA ARG A 632 31.92 -24.75 3.62
C ARG A 632 31.13 -24.59 4.93
N ILE A 633 30.83 -23.35 5.31
CA ILE A 633 30.22 -23.06 6.63
C ILE A 633 28.87 -23.76 6.78
N THR A 634 28.00 -23.69 5.76
CA THR A 634 26.68 -24.34 5.82
C THR A 634 26.75 -25.85 5.97
N ASP A 635 27.74 -26.49 5.34
CA ASP A 635 27.89 -27.94 5.40
C ASP A 635 28.49 -28.34 6.75
N LEU A 636 29.41 -27.54 7.30
CA LEU A 636 29.99 -27.72 8.63
C LEU A 636 28.96 -27.53 9.74
N GLU A 637 28.09 -26.51 9.63
CA GLU A 637 26.94 -26.29 10.53
C GLU A 637 25.99 -27.48 10.50
N PHE A 638 25.65 -27.96 9.31
CA PHE A 638 24.76 -29.11 9.17
C PHE A 638 25.36 -30.39 9.74
N MET A 639 26.68 -30.58 9.59
CA MET A 639 27.40 -31.68 10.25
C MET A 639 27.37 -31.53 11.77
N ALA A 640 27.66 -30.34 12.30
CA ALA A 640 27.67 -30.07 13.74
C ALA A 640 26.30 -30.37 14.37
N HIS A 641 25.20 -29.87 13.80
CA HIS A 641 23.85 -30.16 14.27
C HIS A 641 23.49 -31.66 14.28
N ARG A 642 24.04 -32.44 13.35
CA ARG A 642 23.77 -33.88 13.30
C ARG A 642 24.58 -34.67 14.33
N ILE A 643 25.81 -34.22 14.59
CA ILE A 643 26.61 -34.75 15.70
C ILE A 643 25.94 -34.40 17.04
N GLU A 644 25.34 -33.21 17.18
CA GLU A 644 24.54 -32.83 18.35
C GLU A 644 23.32 -33.75 18.54
N ALA A 645 22.65 -34.11 17.45
CA ALA A 645 21.54 -35.07 17.46
C ALA A 645 21.95 -36.51 17.84
N GLY A 646 23.23 -36.76 18.11
CA GLY A 646 23.76 -38.03 18.61
C GLY A 646 24.38 -38.93 17.54
N GLU A 647 24.62 -38.43 16.33
CA GLU A 647 25.19 -39.21 15.23
C GLU A 647 26.72 -39.20 15.24
N THR A 648 27.34 -40.26 14.72
CA THR A 648 28.81 -40.28 14.54
C THR A 648 29.22 -39.32 13.41
N PRO A 649 30.43 -38.72 13.46
CA PRO A 649 30.90 -37.83 12.40
C PRO A 649 30.87 -38.47 11.00
N GLN A 650 31.22 -39.75 10.90
CA GLN A 650 31.18 -40.50 9.64
C GLN A 650 29.74 -40.65 9.11
N ALA A 651 28.79 -41.09 9.95
CA ALA A 651 27.39 -41.20 9.54
C ALA A 651 26.74 -39.84 9.23
N ALA A 652 27.23 -38.76 9.86
CA ALA A 652 26.84 -37.40 9.52
C ALA A 652 27.28 -37.08 8.08
N VAL A 653 28.58 -37.21 7.77
CA VAL A 653 29.12 -36.94 6.42
C VAL A 653 28.49 -37.80 5.36
N ASP A 654 28.34 -39.11 5.56
CA ASP A 654 27.78 -40.04 4.56
C ASP A 654 26.39 -39.59 4.11
N ARG A 655 25.54 -39.21 5.05
CA ARG A 655 24.20 -38.70 4.73
C ARG A 655 24.22 -37.30 4.09
N ILE A 656 25.22 -36.46 4.37
CA ILE A 656 25.40 -35.18 3.66
C ILE A 656 25.78 -35.44 2.20
N VAL A 657 26.64 -36.44 1.98
CA VAL A 657 27.02 -36.90 0.64
C VAL A 657 25.81 -37.49 -0.09
N ASP A 658 25.01 -38.35 0.55
CA ASP A 658 23.81 -38.93 -0.05
C ASP A 658 22.74 -37.87 -0.38
N GLN A 659 22.58 -36.87 0.50
CA GLN A 659 21.70 -35.72 0.23
C GLN A 659 22.21 -34.90 -0.96
N SER A 660 23.51 -34.60 -1.00
CA SER A 660 24.13 -33.85 -2.10
C SER A 660 24.02 -34.61 -3.43
N ALA A 661 24.22 -35.93 -3.43
CA ALA A 661 24.04 -36.79 -4.60
C ALA A 661 22.58 -36.76 -5.10
N SER A 662 21.61 -36.79 -4.17
CA SER A 662 20.18 -36.69 -4.49
C SER A 662 19.81 -35.31 -5.07
N GLU A 663 20.39 -34.23 -4.55
CA GLU A 663 20.23 -32.87 -5.07
C GLU A 663 20.80 -32.74 -6.49
N ILE A 664 22.01 -33.24 -6.72
CA ILE A 664 22.65 -33.26 -8.06
C ILE A 664 21.77 -34.02 -9.06
N MET A 665 21.28 -35.20 -8.65
CA MET A 665 20.40 -36.02 -9.48
C MET A 665 19.11 -35.30 -9.86
N LYS A 666 18.46 -34.64 -8.90
CA LYS A 666 17.21 -33.92 -9.13
C LYS A 666 17.40 -32.72 -10.06
N ILE A 667 18.44 -31.93 -9.83
CA ILE A 667 18.66 -30.66 -10.54
C ILE A 667 19.24 -30.89 -11.94
N PHE A 668 20.28 -31.72 -12.06
CA PHE A 668 21.08 -31.81 -13.30
C PHE A 668 20.70 -32.99 -14.20
N ILE A 669 20.21 -34.09 -13.63
CA ILE A 669 19.95 -35.33 -14.38
C ILE A 669 18.46 -35.52 -14.68
N LEU A 670 17.60 -35.51 -13.65
CA LEU A 670 16.16 -35.68 -13.83
C LEU A 670 15.53 -34.40 -14.41
N GLY A 671 16.08 -33.24 -14.04
CA GLY A 671 15.61 -31.93 -14.46
C GLY A 671 14.41 -31.47 -13.63
N THR A 672 14.30 -30.15 -13.44
CA THR A 672 13.13 -29.50 -12.86
C THR A 672 12.32 -28.86 -13.99
N ASP A 673 11.01 -29.13 -14.07
CA ASP A 673 10.10 -28.70 -15.16
C ASP A 673 9.94 -27.18 -15.36
N THR A 674 10.71 -26.34 -14.66
CA THR A 674 10.45 -24.90 -14.54
C THR A 674 11.29 -24.01 -15.46
N VAL A 675 12.47 -24.43 -15.92
CA VAL A 675 13.35 -23.64 -16.81
C VAL A 675 14.09 -24.59 -17.74
N THR A 676 14.12 -24.31 -19.04
CA THR A 676 14.94 -25.08 -20.00
C THR A 676 16.41 -24.81 -19.74
N PRO A 677 17.19 -25.77 -19.20
CA PRO A 677 18.59 -25.54 -18.91
C PRO A 677 19.38 -25.30 -20.19
N GLN A 678 20.40 -24.43 -20.12
CA GLN A 678 21.37 -24.21 -21.22
C GLN A 678 22.38 -25.38 -21.37
N TRP A 679 22.18 -26.46 -20.63
CA TRP A 679 22.99 -27.68 -20.65
C TRP A 679 22.13 -28.90 -20.91
N THR A 680 22.70 -29.91 -21.57
CA THR A 680 22.05 -31.22 -21.72
C THR A 680 22.40 -32.15 -20.56
N ARG A 681 21.55 -33.16 -20.32
CA ARG A 681 21.76 -34.15 -19.23
C ARG A 681 23.05 -34.93 -19.44
N GLU A 682 23.36 -35.22 -20.70
CA GLU A 682 24.54 -35.94 -21.18
C GLU A 682 25.82 -35.14 -20.92
N GLN A 683 25.79 -33.83 -21.18
CA GLN A 683 26.91 -32.92 -20.91
C GLN A 683 27.21 -32.83 -19.40
N ALA A 684 26.17 -32.68 -18.58
CA ALA A 684 26.32 -32.65 -17.13
C ALA A 684 26.86 -33.99 -16.59
N TRP A 685 26.32 -35.12 -17.05
CA TRP A 685 26.79 -36.45 -16.65
C TRP A 685 28.25 -36.70 -17.05
N HIS A 686 28.65 -36.32 -18.26
CA HIS A 686 30.03 -36.46 -18.71
C HIS A 686 31.01 -35.69 -17.79
N LEU A 687 30.63 -34.49 -17.33
CA LEU A 687 31.43 -33.73 -16.38
C LEU A 687 31.50 -34.38 -15.00
N ILE A 688 30.36 -34.85 -14.48
CA ILE A 688 30.30 -35.59 -13.21
C ILE A 688 31.22 -36.80 -13.25
N LYS A 689 31.10 -37.61 -14.31
CA LYS A 689 31.93 -38.80 -14.53
C LYS A 689 33.41 -38.47 -14.63
N SER A 690 33.77 -37.49 -15.46
CA SER A 690 35.18 -37.11 -15.63
C SER A 690 35.79 -36.48 -14.38
N LEU A 691 35.03 -35.72 -13.59
CA LEU A 691 35.49 -35.13 -12.32
C LEU A 691 35.69 -36.18 -11.22
N ALA A 692 34.82 -37.18 -11.14
CA ALA A 692 34.95 -38.25 -10.15
C ALA A 692 36.17 -39.15 -10.41
N HIS A 693 36.51 -39.42 -11.68
CA HIS A 693 37.70 -40.19 -12.05
C HIS A 693 39.01 -39.38 -11.99
N ALA A 694 38.94 -38.05 -11.84
CA ALA A 694 40.12 -37.21 -11.76
C ALA A 694 40.81 -37.38 -10.39
N LYS A 695 42.07 -37.84 -10.40
CA LYS A 695 42.87 -38.05 -9.17
C LYS A 695 43.04 -36.78 -8.33
N ASP A 696 43.21 -35.64 -8.98
CA ASP A 696 43.41 -34.34 -8.32
C ASP A 696 42.10 -33.56 -8.14
N GLY A 697 40.95 -34.16 -8.47
CA GLY A 697 39.64 -33.49 -8.43
C GLY A 697 39.53 -32.29 -9.38
N ALA A 698 40.39 -32.19 -10.39
CA ALA A 698 40.44 -31.08 -11.34
C ALA A 698 40.60 -31.57 -12.78
N LEU A 699 39.90 -30.92 -13.70
CA LEU A 699 39.99 -31.15 -15.15
C LEU A 699 40.55 -29.91 -15.84
N LEU A 700 41.32 -30.09 -16.93
CA LEU A 700 41.74 -28.94 -17.74
C LEU A 700 40.55 -28.39 -18.52
N TYR A 701 40.35 -27.07 -18.44
CA TYR A 701 39.24 -26.36 -19.09
C TYR A 701 39.21 -26.61 -20.60
N ASN A 702 40.35 -26.44 -21.29
CA ASN A 702 40.45 -26.65 -22.74
C ASN A 702 40.19 -28.11 -23.14
N LYS A 703 40.54 -29.08 -22.30
CA LYS A 703 40.31 -30.51 -22.61
C LYS A 703 38.83 -30.82 -22.67
N VAL A 704 38.03 -30.19 -21.81
CA VAL A 704 36.57 -30.34 -21.80
C VAL A 704 35.95 -29.69 -23.02
N LEU A 705 36.36 -28.48 -23.39
CA LEU A 705 35.84 -27.79 -24.59
C LEU A 705 36.14 -28.54 -25.89
N LEU A 706 37.25 -29.26 -25.96
CA LEU A 706 37.62 -30.06 -27.14
C LEU A 706 36.85 -31.38 -27.26
N SER A 707 36.08 -31.78 -26.24
CA SER A 707 35.30 -33.01 -26.30
C SER A 707 34.10 -32.86 -27.24
N ASP A 708 33.71 -33.96 -27.91
CA ASP A 708 32.66 -33.97 -28.94
C ASP A 708 31.29 -33.46 -28.41
N LEU A 709 31.04 -33.61 -27.11
CA LEU A 709 29.82 -33.15 -26.45
C LEU A 709 29.74 -31.62 -26.26
N PHE A 710 30.88 -30.90 -26.29
CA PHE A 710 30.96 -29.47 -25.98
C PHE A 710 31.34 -28.60 -27.19
N LYS A 711 31.42 -29.16 -28.40
CA LYS A 711 31.86 -28.44 -29.61
C LYS A 711 30.98 -27.25 -30.03
N ASP A 712 29.67 -27.41 -29.98
CA ASP A 712 28.75 -26.42 -30.57
C ASP A 712 28.36 -25.29 -29.59
N ASN A 713 28.47 -25.47 -28.27
CA ASN A 713 28.06 -24.49 -27.24
C ASN A 713 28.83 -24.59 -25.90
N GLY A 714 30.04 -25.16 -25.90
CA GLY A 714 30.71 -25.60 -24.67
C GLY A 714 30.95 -24.50 -23.63
N GLU A 715 31.36 -23.31 -24.03
CA GLU A 715 31.62 -22.22 -23.08
C GLU A 715 30.35 -21.71 -22.40
N ALA A 716 29.25 -21.59 -23.14
CA ALA A 716 27.98 -21.15 -22.57
C ALA A 716 27.44 -22.20 -21.59
N THR A 717 27.52 -23.48 -21.96
CA THR A 717 27.18 -24.61 -21.09
C THR A 717 28.01 -24.63 -19.82
N LEU A 718 29.34 -24.46 -19.91
CA LEU A 718 30.21 -24.45 -18.73
C LEU A 718 29.92 -23.26 -17.80
N ARG A 719 29.64 -22.08 -18.34
CA ARG A 719 29.21 -20.92 -17.53
C ARG A 719 27.88 -21.18 -16.84
N ALA A 720 26.91 -21.77 -17.53
CA ALA A 720 25.62 -22.11 -16.92
C ALA A 720 25.75 -23.16 -15.81
N LEU A 721 26.63 -24.16 -15.99
CA LEU A 721 26.93 -25.17 -14.97
C LEU A 721 27.72 -24.61 -13.78
N GLU A 722 28.55 -23.59 -14.00
CA GLU A 722 29.22 -22.83 -12.94
C GLU A 722 28.21 -21.99 -12.13
N GLN A 723 27.27 -21.32 -12.81
CA GLN A 723 26.20 -20.56 -12.17
C GLN A 723 25.27 -21.46 -11.34
N ALA A 724 25.01 -22.68 -11.82
CA ALA A 724 24.25 -23.69 -11.09
C ALA A 724 25.07 -24.35 -9.95
N GLU A 725 26.32 -23.96 -9.75
CA GLU A 725 27.26 -24.46 -8.75
C GLU A 725 27.58 -25.97 -8.87
N LEU A 726 27.37 -26.60 -10.04
CA LEU A 726 27.83 -27.98 -10.27
C LEU A 726 29.35 -28.03 -10.32
N ILE A 727 29.94 -27.05 -11.00
CA ILE A 727 31.37 -26.91 -11.22
C ILE A 727 31.85 -25.52 -10.79
N SER A 728 33.15 -25.38 -10.60
CA SER A 728 33.83 -24.09 -10.41
C SER A 728 34.99 -23.99 -11.38
N VAL A 729 35.14 -22.84 -12.05
CA VAL A 729 36.22 -22.60 -13.00
C VAL A 729 37.33 -21.79 -12.34
N GLY A 730 38.46 -22.44 -12.08
CA GLY A 730 39.66 -21.79 -11.57
C GLY A 730 40.40 -21.06 -12.69
N SER A 731 40.60 -19.75 -12.49
CA SER A 731 41.32 -18.89 -13.42
C SER A 731 42.72 -18.54 -12.91
N VAL A 732 43.71 -18.51 -13.81
CA VAL A 732 45.08 -18.08 -13.52
C VAL A 732 45.38 -16.87 -14.38
N LYS A 733 45.70 -15.73 -13.76
CA LYS A 733 45.96 -14.44 -14.46
C LYS A 733 44.82 -14.05 -15.42
N GLY A 734 43.57 -14.31 -15.03
CA GLY A 734 42.38 -14.00 -15.83
C GLY A 734 42.01 -15.04 -16.90
N PHE A 735 42.79 -16.12 -17.07
CA PHE A 735 42.47 -17.19 -18.01
C PHE A 735 41.91 -18.43 -17.30
N PRO A 736 40.77 -18.99 -17.74
CA PRO A 736 40.22 -20.21 -17.17
C PRO A 736 41.14 -21.39 -17.49
N ARG A 737 41.58 -22.14 -16.47
CA ARG A 737 42.57 -23.21 -16.63
C ARG A 737 42.09 -24.58 -16.17
N TRP A 738 41.42 -24.63 -15.02
CA TRP A 738 40.94 -25.88 -14.44
C TRP A 738 39.49 -25.78 -14.01
N ILE A 739 38.78 -26.90 -14.11
CA ILE A 739 37.40 -27.10 -13.67
C ILE A 739 37.45 -28.03 -12.47
N LYS A 740 36.82 -27.63 -11.37
CA LYS A 740 36.67 -28.41 -10.14
C LYS A 740 35.18 -28.61 -9.83
N PRO A 741 34.82 -29.56 -8.95
CA PRO A 741 33.47 -29.60 -8.38
C PRO A 741 33.12 -28.26 -7.71
N GLY A 742 31.87 -27.81 -7.83
CA GLY A 742 31.45 -26.51 -7.31
C GLY A 742 31.43 -26.44 -5.77
N LYS A 743 31.21 -27.59 -5.11
CA LYS A 743 31.38 -27.77 -3.66
C LYS A 743 32.40 -28.87 -3.38
N PRO A 744 33.20 -28.79 -2.31
CA PRO A 744 34.10 -29.87 -1.93
C PRO A 744 33.39 -31.22 -1.75
N VAL A 745 32.22 -31.22 -1.10
CA VAL A 745 31.35 -32.40 -0.89
C VAL A 745 31.00 -33.10 -2.21
N TYR A 746 30.89 -32.35 -3.32
CA TYR A 746 30.46 -32.93 -4.61
C TYR A 746 31.45 -33.93 -5.16
N GLN A 747 32.74 -33.87 -4.80
CA GLN A 747 33.68 -34.90 -5.22
C GLN A 747 33.26 -36.29 -4.69
N ALA A 748 32.93 -36.37 -3.41
CA ALA A 748 32.42 -37.61 -2.79
C ALA A 748 31.04 -37.98 -3.33
N ALA A 749 30.18 -36.98 -3.57
CA ALA A 749 28.85 -37.22 -4.15
C ALA A 749 28.94 -37.78 -5.59
N PHE A 750 29.87 -37.30 -6.41
CA PHE A 750 30.08 -37.82 -7.77
C PHE A 750 30.59 -39.25 -7.75
N GLN A 751 31.49 -39.60 -6.82
CA GLN A 751 31.92 -40.98 -6.62
C GLN A 751 30.74 -41.88 -6.24
N ARG A 752 29.91 -41.42 -5.29
CA ARG A 752 28.69 -42.12 -4.88
C ARG A 752 27.69 -42.36 -6.02
N LEU A 753 27.57 -41.41 -6.95
CA LEU A 753 26.70 -41.54 -8.12
C LEU A 753 27.22 -42.58 -9.13
N ILE A 754 28.54 -42.69 -9.29
CA ILE A 754 29.17 -43.65 -10.22
C ILE A 754 29.17 -45.07 -9.67
N GLU A 755 29.15 -45.25 -8.35
CA GLU A 755 28.97 -46.58 -7.74
C GLU A 755 27.68 -47.27 -8.21
N ASN A 756 26.66 -46.49 -8.59
CA ASN A 756 25.43 -47.03 -9.15
C ASN A 756 25.59 -47.36 -10.65
N LYS A 757 25.99 -48.60 -10.93
CA LYS A 757 26.20 -49.13 -12.29
C LYS A 757 24.98 -49.03 -13.19
N THR A 758 23.77 -49.21 -12.65
CA THR A 758 22.52 -49.10 -13.44
C THR A 758 22.34 -47.68 -13.99
N LEU A 759 22.63 -46.69 -13.15
CA LEU A 759 22.50 -45.28 -13.49
C LEU A 759 23.60 -44.85 -14.46
N GLU A 760 24.84 -45.25 -14.19
CA GLU A 760 25.98 -45.01 -15.07
C GLU A 760 25.71 -45.59 -16.46
N GLY A 761 25.33 -46.86 -16.56
CA GLY A 761 25.06 -47.52 -17.83
C GLY A 761 23.92 -46.85 -18.61
N ARG A 762 22.84 -46.43 -17.94
CA ARG A 762 21.72 -45.74 -18.59
C ARG A 762 22.13 -44.37 -19.17
N LEU A 763 22.89 -43.58 -18.41
CA LEU A 763 23.30 -42.25 -18.87
C LEU A 763 24.42 -42.32 -19.92
N ASP A 764 25.30 -43.30 -19.82
CA ASP A 764 26.33 -43.56 -20.84
C ASP A 764 25.70 -44.00 -22.17
N LEU A 765 24.63 -44.82 -22.14
CA LEU A 765 23.85 -45.13 -23.34
C LEU A 765 23.24 -43.87 -23.97
N MET A 766 22.77 -42.92 -23.18
CA MET A 766 22.27 -41.64 -23.69
C MET A 766 23.39 -40.81 -24.34
N ILE A 767 24.57 -40.74 -23.71
CA ILE A 767 25.75 -40.09 -24.30
C ILE A 767 26.12 -40.73 -25.65
N LEU A 768 26.22 -42.06 -25.70
CA LEU A 768 26.57 -42.78 -26.93
C LEU A 768 25.50 -42.53 -28.02
N GLY A 769 24.21 -42.54 -27.67
CA GLY A 769 23.14 -42.19 -28.59
C GLY A 769 23.27 -40.77 -29.16
N GLN A 770 23.64 -39.79 -28.33
CA GLN A 770 23.90 -38.43 -28.79
C GLN A 770 25.13 -38.34 -29.72
N LEU A 771 26.22 -39.03 -29.38
CA LEU A 771 27.44 -39.07 -30.21
C LEU A 771 27.18 -39.73 -31.57
N ILE A 772 26.42 -40.84 -31.60
CA ILE A 772 25.97 -41.48 -32.85
C ILE A 772 25.12 -40.49 -33.66
N GLY A 773 24.19 -39.79 -33.02
CA GLY A 773 23.38 -38.76 -33.68
C GLY A 773 24.20 -37.61 -34.28
N GLN A 774 25.26 -37.16 -33.60
CA GLN A 774 26.17 -36.14 -34.11
C GLN A 774 26.99 -36.63 -35.31
N GLU A 775 27.55 -37.84 -35.23
CA GLU A 775 28.32 -38.44 -36.34
C GLU A 775 27.40 -38.71 -37.55
N ASN A 776 26.17 -39.20 -37.36
CA ASN A 776 25.18 -39.34 -38.43
C ASN A 776 24.84 -38.01 -39.12
N LYS A 777 24.69 -36.92 -38.34
CA LYS A 777 24.51 -35.58 -38.91
C LYS A 777 25.72 -35.12 -39.72
N SER A 778 26.93 -35.48 -39.29
CA SER A 778 28.14 -35.16 -40.04
C SER A 778 28.21 -35.96 -41.35
N ILE A 779 27.84 -37.24 -41.33
CA ILE A 779 27.74 -38.10 -42.52
C ILE A 779 26.73 -37.53 -43.51
N SER A 780 25.52 -37.20 -43.07
CA SER A 780 24.50 -36.60 -43.93
C SER A 780 25.01 -35.32 -44.61
N LYS A 781 25.74 -34.44 -43.90
CA LYS A 781 26.35 -33.25 -44.51
C LYS A 781 27.40 -33.60 -45.57
N TYR A 782 28.23 -34.62 -45.32
CA TYR A 782 29.23 -35.07 -46.29
C TYR A 782 28.58 -35.74 -47.50
N GLU A 783 27.50 -36.49 -47.30
CA GLU A 783 26.70 -37.11 -48.37
C GLU A 783 25.98 -36.07 -49.22
N ASP A 784 25.38 -35.05 -48.60
CA ASP A 784 24.75 -33.92 -49.31
C ASP A 784 25.79 -33.20 -50.19
N GLU A 785 26.99 -32.93 -49.66
CA GLU A 785 28.09 -32.32 -50.43
C GLU A 785 28.54 -33.24 -51.58
N LEU A 786 28.66 -34.55 -51.34
CA LEU A 786 28.98 -35.53 -52.38
C LEU A 786 27.89 -35.62 -53.45
N GLN A 787 26.61 -35.50 -53.08
CA GLN A 787 25.49 -35.49 -54.02
C GLN A 787 25.54 -34.27 -54.93
N VAL A 788 25.86 -33.09 -54.37
CA VAL A 788 26.08 -31.86 -55.15
C VAL A 788 27.26 -32.04 -56.11
N LEU A 789 28.40 -32.55 -55.63
CA LEU A 789 29.58 -32.81 -56.47
C LEU A 789 29.32 -33.88 -57.54
N GLY A 790 28.47 -34.86 -57.23
CA GLY A 790 28.04 -35.93 -58.14
C GLY A 790 27.08 -35.46 -59.22
N SER A 791 26.34 -34.37 -59.01
CA SER A 791 25.42 -33.79 -59.99
C SER A 791 26.12 -33.02 -61.13
N LEU A 792 27.45 -32.84 -61.05
CA LEU A 792 28.23 -32.13 -62.06
C LEU A 792 28.50 -33.03 -63.29
N PRO A 793 28.23 -32.57 -64.53
CA PRO A 793 28.32 -33.40 -65.75
C PRO A 793 29.74 -33.77 -66.18
N LYS A 794 30.77 -33.09 -65.66
CA LYS A 794 32.20 -33.43 -65.82
C LYS A 794 32.90 -33.19 -64.50
N HIS A 795 33.65 -34.19 -64.02
CA HIS A 795 34.46 -34.07 -62.81
C HIS A 795 35.85 -33.49 -63.13
N PRO A 796 36.12 -32.19 -62.84
CA PRO A 796 37.46 -31.64 -62.92
C PRO A 796 38.41 -32.37 -61.96
N ARG A 797 39.68 -32.56 -62.36
CA ARG A 797 40.70 -33.31 -61.59
C ARG A 797 40.99 -32.66 -60.24
N GLU A 798 40.73 -31.37 -60.13
CA GLU A 798 40.87 -30.55 -58.93
C GLU A 798 39.90 -31.00 -57.81
N LEU A 799 38.71 -31.52 -58.16
CA LEU A 799 37.70 -31.98 -57.20
C LEU A 799 37.98 -33.39 -56.65
N THR A 800 38.84 -34.19 -57.31
CA THR A 800 39.17 -35.55 -56.86
C THR A 800 39.72 -35.55 -55.43
N SER A 801 40.57 -34.58 -55.10
CA SER A 801 41.13 -34.42 -53.74
C SER A 801 40.07 -34.16 -52.67
N ARG A 802 39.02 -33.39 -53.00
CA ARG A 802 37.90 -33.08 -52.10
C ARG A 802 36.99 -34.29 -51.93
N ILE A 803 36.71 -35.02 -52.99
CA ILE A 803 35.91 -36.26 -52.96
C ILE A 803 36.60 -37.32 -52.10
N GLU A 804 37.90 -37.54 -52.28
CA GLU A 804 38.67 -38.46 -51.44
C GLU A 804 38.67 -38.04 -49.97
N TRP A 805 38.77 -36.74 -49.69
CA TRP A 805 38.68 -36.21 -48.33
C TRP A 805 37.30 -36.49 -47.69
N LEU A 806 36.21 -36.26 -48.43
CA LEU A 806 34.84 -36.52 -47.96
C LEU A 806 34.61 -38.01 -47.69
N LEU A 807 35.05 -38.88 -48.61
CA LEU A 807 34.96 -40.34 -48.43
C LEU A 807 35.74 -40.82 -47.20
N ARG A 808 36.96 -40.30 -46.99
CA ARG A 808 37.75 -40.59 -45.77
C ARG A 808 37.06 -40.10 -44.49
N LYS A 809 36.37 -38.96 -44.55
CA LYS A 809 35.60 -38.44 -43.40
C LYS A 809 34.38 -39.30 -43.09
N ILE A 810 33.61 -39.71 -44.10
CA ILE A 810 32.48 -40.64 -43.95
C ILE A 810 32.96 -41.97 -43.35
N GLN A 811 34.04 -42.55 -43.88
CA GLN A 811 34.62 -43.78 -43.34
C GLN A 811 35.06 -43.60 -41.87
N GLY A 812 35.68 -42.46 -41.56
CA GLY A 812 36.08 -42.12 -40.19
C GLY A 812 34.88 -42.05 -39.24
N SER A 813 33.82 -41.33 -39.60
CA SER A 813 32.59 -41.22 -38.81
C SER A 813 31.89 -42.57 -38.65
N GLN A 814 31.79 -43.36 -39.73
CA GLN A 814 31.21 -44.71 -39.68
C GLN A 814 31.98 -45.64 -38.74
N SER A 815 33.32 -45.58 -38.75
CA SER A 815 34.15 -46.39 -37.84
C SER A 815 33.92 -46.03 -36.37
N LYS A 816 33.60 -44.77 -36.05
CA LYS A 816 33.25 -44.35 -34.70
C LYS A 816 31.85 -44.83 -34.31
N ILE A 817 30.88 -44.72 -35.21
CA ILE A 817 29.51 -45.22 -34.98
C ILE A 817 29.55 -46.71 -34.63
N LEU A 818 30.29 -47.52 -35.39
CA LEU A 818 30.43 -48.96 -35.10
C LEU A 818 31.02 -49.23 -33.70
N LYS A 819 31.99 -48.40 -33.26
CA LYS A 819 32.52 -48.50 -31.89
C LYS A 819 31.47 -48.15 -30.85
N TYR A 820 30.74 -47.03 -31.04
CA TYR A 820 29.68 -46.62 -30.12
C TYR A 820 28.50 -47.61 -30.09
N GLU A 821 28.18 -48.25 -31.20
CA GLU A 821 27.16 -49.32 -31.28
C GLU A 821 27.62 -50.59 -30.55
N HIS A 822 28.89 -50.97 -30.69
CA HIS A 822 29.47 -52.08 -29.94
C HIS A 822 29.44 -51.80 -28.42
N ASP A 823 29.86 -50.61 -28.01
CA ASP A 823 29.88 -50.20 -26.60
C ASP A 823 28.45 -50.08 -26.03
N SER A 824 27.49 -49.58 -26.82
CA SER A 824 26.08 -49.52 -26.41
C SER A 824 25.45 -50.93 -26.29
N ALA A 825 25.81 -51.88 -27.16
CA ALA A 825 25.40 -53.26 -27.03
C ALA A 825 25.98 -53.92 -25.77
N ALA A 826 27.23 -53.62 -25.41
CA ALA A 826 27.85 -54.11 -24.18
C ALA A 826 27.15 -53.54 -22.93
N LEU A 827 26.88 -52.24 -22.89
CA LEU A 827 26.16 -51.58 -21.78
C LEU A 827 24.73 -52.09 -21.65
N THR A 828 24.03 -52.29 -22.77
CA THR A 828 22.65 -52.81 -22.77
C THR A 828 22.60 -54.23 -22.20
N LYS A 829 23.58 -55.09 -22.53
CA LYS A 829 23.70 -56.43 -21.94
C LYS A 829 23.95 -56.38 -20.43
N MET A 830 24.79 -55.45 -19.95
CA MET A 830 25.00 -55.27 -18.52
C MET A 830 23.71 -54.87 -17.80
N LEU A 831 22.98 -53.88 -18.33
CA LEU A 831 21.70 -53.42 -17.77
C LEU A 831 20.61 -54.51 -17.75
N GLN A 832 20.60 -55.42 -18.73
CA GLN A 832 19.67 -56.56 -18.76
C GLN A 832 20.05 -57.67 -17.78
N SER A 833 21.32 -57.74 -17.37
CA SER A 833 21.84 -58.78 -16.46
C SER A 833 21.73 -58.44 -14.97
N GLU A 834 21.56 -57.15 -14.66
CA GLU A 834 21.41 -56.64 -13.30
C GLU A 834 19.95 -56.81 -12.85
N LYS A 835 19.72 -57.58 -11.77
CA LYS A 835 18.39 -57.93 -11.25
C LYS A 835 17.89 -56.96 -10.19
#